data_AF-M0NJD7-F1
#
_entry.id   AF-M0NJD7-F1
#
_cell.length_a   1.000
_cell.length_b   1.000
_cell.length_c   1.000
_cell.angle_alpha   90.00
_cell.angle_beta   90.00
_cell.angle_gamma   90.00
#
_symmetry.space_group_name_H-M   'P 1'
#
loop_
_entity.id
_entity.type
_entity.pdbx_description
1 polymer ?
#
loop_
_entity_poly.entity_id
_entity_poly.type
_entity_poly.pdbx_seq_one_letter_code
_entity_poly.pdbx_strand_id
1 'polypeptide(L)'
;MSADSGPSDEAEPIVNDEGEVAGYLCPECDEHCFDEQKALAHCADEPEAQPKAEPAGDARNGLSREDVREHHRRIADSVAPLGALADNPTLAVTDKKGWYITRDNTDPGEEEIGEYPKERRARNFATDYDDVVGGSLERTLYALTSYKRPEAFERWEPARFDEDAGSYEYLNQKPTPSIGDSAAISAWGDVDLADDLKPQRPDLDSDTYATAEATLEAYIDAFADLYGGRDAVYALDSVGGAYIFGAPEATLPITRYYEDDEDARERVLSAFIERTNMYLQDAEARINGRVEGASEVVKPDWANNLNRQYKVPLTIHSDHDAVVTPLDVDDVSYREPTAVADAGDDLLDEVREWCEAFTATEHTEHVDDLVAALWTDEYDKHGDWKAALDAWVSTEREHEEREEQRRQAARERREERREELGGGLEGQPVTPFMQDLYDALDGIDTGDVVKHYASDSWDTGTDASGKTEFDPSWRSSKSGTSCYVDHGENRFGDAGESGGGYAAKAMALGEGIIYDADDDLGGEQWGEAVTALRDAGYDIPIWVPEAGSQDKSGGTYDQMPFWAVRKAAVALGNFPEDGFVAKTSDDGNTYPGFPGSKSYNNALDAIEEAGLEHGRERADESPIHPVYELLDGEDAPDAELHLIPITGKKVQVVIEQNGQREYKETLDRGFWSNGTKRGRVAGRAKNAVSGVEPDALKEAIKDALTKADLESDTDEFEEQMRSPREQDLRDRTVSVICWPAEESAEWVITMRPTADSPESEPQTFTFDNGQLTNADPGHFRSLHTGAFFEKIDIDPEEWANLTSHWLDIQETREREANPRKEAAVEEFLSKVDVMRVWAEEEGFAWESRNGLYKPNYKDDRDAVLIPGRWVQSWLNDNDYGDMSFSKILRDRGLMVGGTKRERIAGRQNRAWPVAASETDHTYESSHRPQDADDDDAPEDLR
;
A
#
# COMPACT_ATOMS: atom_id res chain seq x y z
N MET A 1 -1.33 53.72 39.42
CA MET A 1 -1.11 52.56 40.30
C MET A 1 -2.32 51.65 40.20
N SER A 2 -2.31 50.79 39.19
CA SER A 2 -2.94 49.46 39.17
C SER A 2 -2.19 48.70 38.07
N ALA A 3 -1.75 47.50 38.40
CA ALA A 3 -0.75 46.74 37.66
C ALA A 3 -1.37 45.98 36.47
N ASP A 4 -0.59 45.88 35.40
CA ASP A 4 -0.70 44.88 34.35
C ASP A 4 -0.64 43.47 34.95
N SER A 5 -1.59 42.63 34.55
CA SER A 5 -1.47 41.18 34.56
C SER A 5 -1.36 40.74 33.09
N GLY A 6 -0.22 40.18 32.70
CA GLY A 6 -0.02 39.59 31.38
C GLY A 6 -0.88 38.34 31.17
N PRO A 7 -0.91 37.80 29.94
CA PRO A 7 -1.71 36.61 29.60
C PRO A 7 -1.25 35.42 30.43
N SER A 8 -2.20 34.60 30.89
CA SER A 8 -1.95 33.37 31.64
C SER A 8 -1.77 32.19 30.69
N ASP A 9 -0.65 31.47 30.82
CA ASP A 9 -0.27 30.31 30.00
C ASP A 9 -1.03 29.00 30.35
N GLU A 10 -2.27 29.06 30.87
CA GLU A 10 -3.04 27.89 31.32
C GLU A 10 -4.44 27.89 30.68
N ALA A 11 -4.85 26.78 30.05
CA ALA A 11 -6.18 26.60 29.44
C ALA A 11 -7.24 26.32 30.52
N GLU A 12 -8.44 26.90 30.40
CA GLU A 12 -9.48 26.73 31.43
C GLU A 12 -10.15 25.34 31.33
N PRO A 13 -10.15 24.52 32.40
CA PRO A 13 -10.78 23.20 32.40
C PRO A 13 -12.30 23.31 32.49
N ILE A 14 -12.98 22.55 31.64
CA ILE A 14 -14.43 22.44 31.57
C ILE A 14 -14.82 21.20 32.34
N VAL A 15 -15.63 21.40 33.37
CA VAL A 15 -15.97 20.37 34.34
C VAL A 15 -17.43 19.97 34.15
N ASN A 16 -17.70 18.67 34.07
CA ASN A 16 -19.07 18.17 33.99
C ASN A 16 -19.80 18.28 35.35
N ASP A 17 -21.10 17.97 35.36
CA ASP A 17 -21.96 18.04 36.56
C ASP A 17 -21.49 17.13 37.72
N GLU A 18 -20.57 16.19 37.48
CA GLU A 18 -19.98 15.30 38.49
C GLU A 18 -18.63 15.81 39.03
N GLY A 19 -18.11 16.92 38.50
CA GLY A 19 -16.86 17.53 38.93
C GLY A 19 -15.61 16.92 38.29
N GLU A 20 -15.77 16.17 37.19
CA GLU A 20 -14.68 15.62 36.39
C GLU A 20 -14.40 16.50 35.15
N VAL A 21 -13.13 16.65 34.80
CA VAL A 21 -12.70 17.47 33.65
C VAL A 21 -13.10 16.75 32.36
N ALA A 22 -14.03 17.36 31.62
CA ALA A 22 -14.59 16.83 30.37
C ALA A 22 -13.92 17.43 29.11
N GLY A 23 -13.08 18.45 29.29
CA GLY A 23 -12.34 19.11 28.23
C GLY A 23 -11.70 20.41 28.73
N TYR A 24 -11.05 21.14 27.83
CA TYR A 24 -10.38 22.41 28.06
C TYR A 24 -10.78 23.39 26.97
N LEU A 25 -11.03 24.64 27.37
CA LEU A 25 -11.35 25.74 26.47
C LEU A 25 -10.04 26.43 26.07
N CYS A 26 -9.79 26.55 24.76
CA CYS A 26 -8.65 27.31 24.27
C CYS A 26 -8.85 28.81 24.59
N PRO A 27 -7.92 29.48 25.29
CA PRO A 27 -8.11 30.85 25.76
C PRO A 27 -8.13 31.91 24.65
N GLU A 28 -7.77 31.55 23.40
CA GLU A 28 -7.71 32.49 22.27
C GLU A 28 -8.85 32.36 21.27
N CYS A 29 -9.41 31.15 21.07
CA CYS A 29 -10.47 30.90 20.08
C CYS A 29 -11.79 30.34 20.65
N ASP A 30 -11.87 30.07 21.96
CA ASP A 30 -13.04 29.48 22.63
C ASP A 30 -13.47 28.10 22.07
N GLU A 31 -12.60 27.37 21.37
CA GLU A 31 -12.88 26.01 20.90
C GLU A 31 -12.66 24.94 21.98
N HIS A 32 -13.48 23.89 21.91
CA HIS A 32 -13.58 22.84 22.93
C HIS A 32 -12.67 21.66 22.59
N CYS A 33 -11.59 21.48 23.36
CA CYS A 33 -10.62 20.40 23.17
C CYS A 33 -10.68 19.39 24.32
N PHE A 34 -10.47 18.10 24.03
CA PHE A 34 -10.48 17.04 25.05
C PHE A 34 -9.14 16.87 25.80
N ASP A 35 -8.09 17.55 25.35
CA ASP A 35 -6.72 17.44 25.87
C ASP A 35 -6.11 18.83 26.07
N GLU A 36 -5.51 19.07 27.24
CA GLU A 36 -4.95 20.37 27.67
C GLU A 36 -3.72 20.78 26.84
N GLN A 37 -2.88 19.82 26.43
CA GLN A 37 -1.72 20.10 25.60
C GLN A 37 -2.13 20.38 24.15
N LYS A 38 -3.19 19.73 23.64
CA LYS A 38 -3.77 20.09 22.33
C LYS A 38 -4.46 21.45 22.36
N ALA A 39 -5.17 21.81 23.45
CA ALA A 39 -5.79 23.12 23.59
C ALA A 39 -4.78 24.28 23.56
N LEU A 40 -3.56 24.04 24.09
CA LEU A 40 -2.44 24.99 24.05
C LEU A 40 -1.64 24.94 22.74
N ALA A 41 -1.60 23.79 22.06
CA ALA A 41 -0.89 23.62 20.79
C ALA A 41 -1.70 24.03 19.55
N HIS A 42 -3.04 24.11 19.65
CA HIS A 42 -3.90 24.38 18.49
C HIS A 42 -3.63 25.76 17.84
N CYS A 43 -3.04 26.70 18.60
CA CYS A 43 -2.68 28.04 18.13
C CYS A 43 -1.16 28.26 17.94
N ALA A 44 -0.32 27.24 18.11
CA ALA A 44 1.14 27.42 18.15
C ALA A 44 1.89 27.18 16.82
N ASP A 45 1.22 26.70 15.76
CA ASP A 45 1.85 26.39 14.45
C ASP A 45 1.06 26.96 13.25
N GLU A 46 0.55 28.18 13.37
CA GLU A 46 0.20 29.01 12.20
C GLU A 46 1.11 30.24 12.14
N PRO A 47 1.81 30.53 11.03
CA PRO A 47 2.36 31.86 10.83
C PRO A 47 1.18 32.81 10.67
N GLU A 48 0.97 33.68 11.67
CA GLU A 48 -0.08 34.71 11.74
C GLU A 48 -0.67 35.09 10.38
N ALA A 49 -1.86 34.55 10.08
CA ALA A 49 -2.72 35.10 9.05
C ALA A 49 -3.09 36.52 9.47
N GLN A 50 -2.39 37.51 8.90
CA GLN A 50 -2.76 38.91 9.07
C GLN A 50 -4.24 39.08 8.69
N PRO A 51 -5.03 39.83 9.48
CA PRO A 51 -6.41 40.13 9.11
C PRO A 51 -6.39 40.74 7.71
N LYS A 52 -7.17 40.16 6.78
CA LYS A 52 -7.43 40.75 5.46
C LYS A 52 -7.79 42.21 5.68
N ALA A 53 -6.84 43.09 5.39
CA ALA A 53 -7.11 44.49 5.22
C ALA A 53 -8.24 44.58 4.20
N GLU A 54 -9.29 45.37 4.49
CA GLU A 54 -10.10 45.95 3.43
C GLU A 54 -9.12 46.40 2.33
N PRO A 55 -9.36 46.09 1.04
CA PRO A 55 -8.36 46.29 0.01
C PRO A 55 -7.94 47.75 0.04
N ALA A 56 -6.75 47.99 0.61
CA ALA A 56 -6.02 49.21 0.42
C ALA A 56 -5.79 49.24 -1.08
N GLY A 57 -6.41 50.21 -1.77
CA GLY A 57 -6.46 50.29 -3.23
C GLY A 57 -5.16 49.81 -3.85
N ASP A 58 -5.28 48.74 -4.65
CA ASP A 58 -4.18 48.10 -5.35
C ASP A 58 -3.47 49.16 -6.20
N ALA A 59 -2.24 49.48 -5.81
CA ALA A 59 -1.40 50.43 -6.53
C ALA A 59 -0.68 49.79 -7.72
N ARG A 60 -1.02 48.54 -8.12
CA ARG A 60 -0.36 47.82 -9.23
C ARG A 60 -1.21 47.58 -10.50
N ASN A 61 -2.52 47.80 -10.47
CA ASN A 61 -3.39 47.72 -11.65
C ASN A 61 -4.03 49.09 -11.93
N GLY A 62 -3.44 49.85 -12.84
CA GLY A 62 -3.79 51.25 -13.12
C GLY A 62 -4.86 51.44 -14.21
N LEU A 63 -5.24 50.38 -14.93
CA LEU A 63 -6.18 50.47 -16.05
C LEU A 63 -7.64 50.43 -15.61
N SER A 64 -8.44 51.38 -16.12
CA SER A 64 -9.89 51.33 -15.95
C SER A 64 -10.53 50.32 -16.92
N ARG A 65 -11.77 49.91 -16.63
CA ARG A 65 -12.55 49.03 -17.53
C ARG A 65 -12.71 49.61 -18.95
N GLU A 66 -12.75 50.94 -19.08
CA GLU A 66 -12.83 51.56 -20.40
C GLU A 66 -11.46 51.51 -21.12
N ASP A 67 -10.35 51.68 -20.39
CA ASP A 67 -9.01 51.55 -20.97
C ASP A 67 -8.77 50.13 -21.52
N VAL A 68 -9.19 49.11 -20.77
CA VAL A 68 -9.15 47.71 -21.22
C VAL A 68 -9.97 47.52 -22.49
N ARG A 69 -11.21 48.02 -22.52
CA ARG A 69 -12.09 47.85 -23.68
C ARG A 69 -11.55 48.58 -24.91
N GLU A 70 -11.06 49.80 -24.72
CA GLU A 70 -10.48 50.59 -25.81
C GLU A 70 -9.21 49.92 -26.36
N HIS A 71 -8.38 49.35 -25.48
CA HIS A 71 -7.24 48.55 -25.91
C HIS A 71 -7.67 47.37 -26.79
N HIS A 72 -8.66 46.58 -26.36
CA HIS A 72 -9.12 45.42 -27.13
C HIS A 72 -9.83 45.79 -28.45
N ARG A 73 -10.49 46.96 -28.51
CA ARG A 73 -11.01 47.50 -29.78
C ARG A 73 -9.88 47.89 -30.73
N ARG A 74 -8.81 48.49 -30.20
CA ARG A 74 -7.66 48.93 -31.00
C ARG A 74 -6.90 47.77 -31.63
N ILE A 75 -6.75 46.65 -30.93
CA ILE A 75 -6.01 45.47 -31.43
C ILE A 75 -6.85 44.56 -32.34
N ALA A 76 -8.15 44.83 -32.52
CA ALA A 76 -9.08 43.94 -33.20
C ALA A 76 -8.60 43.51 -34.59
N ASP A 77 -8.13 44.46 -35.41
CA ASP A 77 -7.63 44.20 -36.76
C ASP A 77 -6.34 43.34 -36.76
N SER A 78 -5.51 43.47 -35.72
CA SER A 78 -4.26 42.70 -35.58
C SER A 78 -4.52 41.24 -35.21
N VAL A 79 -5.52 40.98 -34.36
CA VAL A 79 -5.83 39.62 -33.88
C VAL A 79 -6.90 38.92 -34.73
N ALA A 80 -7.58 39.64 -35.63
CA ALA A 80 -8.62 39.08 -36.49
C ALA A 80 -8.20 37.82 -37.29
N PRO A 81 -6.97 37.72 -37.86
CA PRO A 81 -6.55 36.53 -38.60
C PRO A 81 -6.57 35.25 -37.75
N LEU A 82 -6.32 35.36 -36.44
CA LEU A 82 -6.37 34.23 -35.50
C LEU A 82 -7.76 33.57 -35.42
N GLY A 83 -8.82 34.28 -35.83
CA GLY A 83 -10.19 33.81 -35.69
C GLY A 83 -10.53 32.56 -36.49
N ALA A 84 -9.76 32.22 -37.54
CA ALA A 84 -10.01 31.03 -38.35
C ALA A 84 -8.76 30.50 -39.07
N LEU A 85 -8.66 29.17 -39.16
CA LEU A 85 -7.67 28.43 -39.94
C LEU A 85 -8.38 27.69 -41.07
N ALA A 86 -8.10 28.04 -42.33
CA ALA A 86 -8.74 27.44 -43.50
C ALA A 86 -10.27 27.37 -43.39
N ASP A 87 -10.90 28.50 -43.05
CA ASP A 87 -12.35 28.66 -42.78
C ASP A 87 -12.87 27.91 -41.54
N ASN A 88 -12.02 27.24 -40.75
CA ASN A 88 -12.39 26.61 -39.49
C ASN A 88 -12.17 27.59 -38.32
N PRO A 89 -13.22 28.05 -37.63
CA PRO A 89 -13.08 29.01 -36.54
C PRO A 89 -12.46 28.43 -35.26
N THR A 90 -11.82 29.30 -34.47
CA THR A 90 -11.50 29.04 -33.05
C THR A 90 -12.51 29.71 -32.11
N LEU A 91 -12.45 29.38 -30.83
CA LEU A 91 -13.39 29.85 -29.81
C LEU A 91 -12.80 31.03 -29.02
N ALA A 92 -13.60 32.06 -28.75
CA ALA A 92 -13.22 33.17 -27.88
C ALA A 92 -13.69 32.94 -26.43
N VAL A 93 -12.77 32.94 -25.47
CA VAL A 93 -13.08 32.85 -24.03
C VAL A 93 -12.69 34.15 -23.34
N THR A 94 -13.62 34.76 -22.59
CA THR A 94 -13.31 35.94 -21.77
C THR A 94 -12.98 35.53 -20.35
N ASP A 95 -11.86 36.03 -19.82
CA ASP A 95 -11.51 35.94 -18.40
C ASP A 95 -11.58 34.50 -17.84
N LYS A 96 -11.10 33.53 -18.66
CA LYS A 96 -11.12 32.07 -18.43
C LYS A 96 -12.49 31.38 -18.34
N LYS A 97 -13.59 32.13 -18.16
CA LYS A 97 -14.92 31.57 -17.83
C LYS A 97 -16.04 31.90 -18.84
N GLY A 98 -15.84 32.89 -19.71
CA GLY A 98 -16.87 33.34 -20.65
C GLY A 98 -16.82 32.61 -21.99
N TRP A 99 -17.35 31.40 -22.04
CA TRP A 99 -17.31 30.53 -23.23
C TRP A 99 -18.46 30.70 -24.22
N TYR A 100 -19.61 31.21 -23.74
CA TYR A 100 -20.86 31.08 -24.47
C TYR A 100 -21.54 32.42 -24.76
N ILE A 101 -22.26 32.47 -25.88
CA ILE A 101 -23.29 33.47 -26.14
C ILE A 101 -24.60 32.94 -25.57
N THR A 102 -25.35 33.79 -24.88
CA THR A 102 -26.65 33.45 -24.28
C THR A 102 -27.74 34.32 -24.89
N ARG A 103 -28.88 33.72 -25.25
CA ARG A 103 -30.10 34.43 -25.69
C ARG A 103 -31.35 33.83 -25.04
N ASP A 104 -32.49 34.48 -25.24
CA ASP A 104 -33.79 33.93 -24.85
C ASP A 104 -34.14 32.71 -25.72
N ASN A 105 -34.66 31.64 -25.10
CA ASN A 105 -35.16 30.47 -25.82
C ASN A 105 -36.49 30.82 -26.50
N THR A 106 -36.53 30.78 -27.83
CA THR A 106 -37.70 31.23 -28.62
C THR A 106 -38.56 30.11 -29.21
N ASP A 107 -38.10 28.86 -29.13
CA ASP A 107 -38.85 27.68 -29.61
C ASP A 107 -38.88 26.51 -28.58
N PRO A 108 -39.14 26.75 -27.28
CA PRO A 108 -39.28 25.65 -26.34
C PRO A 108 -40.57 24.87 -26.60
N GLY A 109 -40.52 23.53 -26.52
CA GLY A 109 -41.74 22.70 -26.52
C GLY A 109 -42.68 23.12 -25.39
N GLU A 110 -44.01 22.99 -25.55
CA GLU A 110 -45.00 23.53 -24.60
C GLU A 110 -44.80 23.10 -23.12
N GLU A 111 -44.15 21.95 -22.88
CA GLU A 111 -43.79 21.46 -21.53
C GLU A 111 -42.44 21.99 -21.01
N GLU A 112 -41.50 22.35 -21.91
CA GLU A 112 -40.12 22.79 -21.60
C GLU A 112 -39.99 24.32 -21.44
N ILE A 113 -41.00 25.10 -21.87
CA ILE A 113 -41.00 26.59 -21.84
C ILE A 113 -40.73 27.14 -20.43
N GLY A 114 -41.10 26.39 -19.38
CA GLY A 114 -40.90 26.79 -17.99
C GLY A 114 -39.54 26.41 -17.41
N GLU A 115 -38.84 25.42 -17.99
CA GLU A 115 -37.66 24.80 -17.38
C GLU A 115 -36.35 25.32 -17.98
N TYR A 116 -36.30 25.67 -19.26
CA TYR A 116 -35.07 26.16 -19.92
C TYR A 116 -35.31 27.48 -20.67
N PRO A 117 -35.35 28.64 -19.97
CA PRO A 117 -35.74 29.93 -20.54
C PRO A 117 -34.67 30.56 -21.46
N LYS A 118 -33.45 30.02 -21.49
CA LYS A 118 -32.34 30.51 -22.30
C LYS A 118 -31.88 29.45 -23.29
N GLU A 119 -31.16 29.88 -24.31
CA GLU A 119 -30.33 29.00 -25.14
C GLU A 119 -28.91 29.56 -25.17
N ARG A 120 -27.92 28.67 -25.26
CA ARG A 120 -26.51 29.03 -25.31
C ARG A 120 -25.79 28.30 -26.43
N ARG A 121 -24.76 28.94 -26.99
CA ARG A 121 -23.83 28.32 -27.95
C ARG A 121 -22.40 28.76 -27.67
N ALA A 122 -21.41 27.99 -28.13
CA ALA A 122 -20.00 28.40 -28.09
C ALA A 122 -19.78 29.73 -28.83
N ARG A 123 -18.87 30.57 -28.31
CA ARG A 123 -18.45 31.84 -28.92
C ARG A 123 -17.49 31.61 -30.07
N ASN A 124 -17.84 32.07 -31.26
CA ASN A 124 -16.94 32.06 -32.40
C ASN A 124 -16.04 33.29 -32.34
N PHE A 125 -14.72 33.10 -32.33
CA PHE A 125 -13.76 34.18 -32.18
C PHE A 125 -13.92 35.24 -33.27
N ALA A 126 -14.05 34.83 -34.53
CA ALA A 126 -14.14 35.72 -35.66
C ALA A 126 -15.46 36.51 -35.70
N THR A 127 -16.58 35.86 -35.41
CA THR A 127 -17.91 36.50 -35.58
C THR A 127 -18.41 37.22 -34.34
N ASP A 128 -17.98 36.81 -33.15
CA ASP A 128 -18.50 37.32 -31.87
C ASP A 128 -17.52 38.30 -31.17
N TYR A 129 -16.37 38.63 -31.78
CA TYR A 129 -15.32 39.48 -31.18
C TYR A 129 -15.86 40.82 -30.67
N ASP A 130 -16.62 41.54 -31.50
CA ASP A 130 -17.14 42.87 -31.15
C ASP A 130 -18.12 42.81 -29.97
N ASP A 131 -18.96 41.77 -29.91
CA ASP A 131 -19.90 41.55 -28.81
C ASP A 131 -19.17 41.18 -27.52
N VAL A 132 -18.09 40.40 -27.63
CA VAL A 132 -17.21 40.01 -26.53
C VAL A 132 -16.52 41.24 -25.92
N VAL A 133 -15.85 42.05 -26.75
CA VAL A 133 -15.11 43.25 -26.31
C VAL A 133 -16.07 44.34 -25.83
N GLY A 134 -17.22 44.51 -26.49
CA GLY A 134 -18.24 45.49 -26.12
C GLY A 134 -19.00 45.15 -24.83
N GLY A 135 -19.10 43.87 -24.49
CA GLY A 135 -19.94 43.36 -23.41
C GLY A 135 -19.14 42.76 -22.25
N SER A 136 -18.85 41.47 -22.38
CA SER A 136 -18.49 40.57 -21.26
C SER A 136 -17.02 40.52 -20.89
N LEU A 137 -16.13 41.09 -21.70
CA LEU A 137 -14.70 41.12 -21.39
C LEU A 137 -14.41 42.07 -20.22
N GLU A 138 -13.78 41.55 -19.18
CA GLU A 138 -13.29 42.32 -18.04
C GLU A 138 -11.83 42.72 -18.20
N ARG A 139 -10.97 41.79 -18.65
CA ARG A 139 -9.54 42.06 -18.81
C ARG A 139 -8.84 41.24 -19.87
N THR A 140 -8.97 39.92 -19.85
CA THR A 140 -8.12 39.01 -20.66
C THR A 140 -8.95 38.20 -21.64
N LEU A 141 -8.59 38.24 -22.91
CA LEU A 141 -9.18 37.44 -23.97
C LEU A 141 -8.30 36.22 -24.27
N TYR A 142 -8.94 35.07 -24.38
CA TYR A 142 -8.31 33.80 -24.69
C TYR A 142 -8.87 33.22 -25.99
N ALA A 143 -8.03 32.45 -26.68
CA ALA A 143 -8.40 31.59 -27.80
C ALA A 143 -8.08 30.13 -27.46
N LEU A 144 -8.56 29.19 -28.26
CA LEU A 144 -8.20 27.78 -28.12
C LEU A 144 -7.02 27.43 -29.02
N THR A 145 -6.16 26.51 -28.56
CA THR A 145 -5.06 25.93 -29.35
C THR A 145 -5.54 25.05 -30.52
N SER A 146 -6.86 24.95 -30.72
CA SER A 146 -7.50 24.13 -31.74
C SER A 146 -8.58 24.90 -32.49
N TYR A 147 -8.80 24.48 -33.74
CA TYR A 147 -9.81 25.03 -34.64
C TYR A 147 -10.90 24.01 -34.88
N LYS A 148 -12.16 24.45 -34.94
CA LYS A 148 -13.33 23.58 -35.04
C LYS A 148 -14.06 23.78 -36.35
N ARG A 149 -14.78 22.75 -36.77
CA ARG A 149 -15.72 22.81 -37.89
C ARG A 149 -16.79 23.88 -37.59
N PRO A 150 -17.19 24.71 -38.57
CA PRO A 150 -18.13 25.81 -38.35
C PRO A 150 -19.44 25.41 -37.66
N GLU A 151 -19.95 24.21 -37.94
CA GLU A 151 -21.19 23.67 -37.39
C GLU A 151 -21.19 23.60 -35.85
N ALA A 152 -20.01 23.43 -35.25
CA ALA A 152 -19.86 23.36 -33.80
C ALA A 152 -20.32 24.66 -33.10
N PHE A 153 -20.20 25.80 -33.79
CA PHE A 153 -20.60 27.13 -33.31
C PHE A 153 -22.05 27.48 -33.66
N GLU A 154 -22.76 26.63 -34.39
CA GLU A 154 -24.18 26.86 -34.74
C GLU A 154 -25.14 26.13 -33.79
N ARG A 155 -24.62 25.23 -32.94
CA ARG A 155 -25.40 24.44 -31.97
C ARG A 155 -25.84 25.29 -30.77
N TRP A 156 -27.13 25.61 -30.73
CA TRP A 156 -27.79 26.22 -29.59
C TRP A 156 -28.37 25.15 -28.68
N GLU A 157 -28.00 25.17 -27.41
CA GLU A 157 -28.50 24.25 -26.39
C GLU A 157 -29.39 24.99 -25.38
N PRO A 158 -30.61 24.50 -25.11
CA PRO A 158 -31.47 25.03 -24.06
C PRO A 158 -30.78 24.96 -22.69
N ALA A 159 -30.90 26.06 -21.94
CA ALA A 159 -30.22 26.23 -20.65
C ALA A 159 -31.07 27.04 -19.64
N ARG A 160 -30.88 26.72 -18.36
CA ARG A 160 -31.42 27.46 -17.22
C ARG A 160 -30.29 27.85 -16.29
N PHE A 161 -30.33 29.08 -15.79
CA PHE A 161 -29.38 29.48 -14.76
C PHE A 161 -29.87 28.98 -13.41
N ASP A 162 -29.03 28.20 -12.73
CA ASP A 162 -29.22 27.79 -11.35
C ASP A 162 -28.55 28.83 -10.44
N GLU A 163 -29.35 29.53 -9.63
CA GLU A 163 -28.86 30.58 -8.73
C GLU A 163 -28.08 30.00 -7.54
N ASP A 164 -28.40 28.78 -7.09
CA ASP A 164 -27.76 28.12 -5.96
C ASP A 164 -26.39 27.57 -6.37
N ALA A 165 -26.31 26.95 -7.55
CA ALA A 165 -25.05 26.47 -8.12
C ALA A 165 -24.21 27.57 -8.81
N GLY A 166 -24.80 28.74 -9.08
CA GLY A 166 -24.13 29.86 -9.76
C GLY A 166 -23.71 29.55 -11.21
N SER A 167 -24.35 28.56 -11.85
CA SER A 167 -23.98 28.05 -13.17
C SER A 167 -25.21 27.77 -14.05
N TYR A 168 -24.99 27.41 -15.32
CA TYR A 168 -26.10 27.03 -16.19
C TYR A 168 -26.23 25.51 -16.24
N GLU A 169 -27.45 25.03 -16.00
CA GLU A 169 -27.92 23.69 -16.30
C GLU A 169 -28.40 23.62 -17.76
N TYR A 170 -28.15 22.51 -18.44
CA TYR A 170 -28.51 22.31 -19.85
C TYR A 170 -29.48 21.13 -19.98
N LEU A 171 -30.35 21.18 -21.00
CA LEU A 171 -31.30 20.09 -21.26
C LEU A 171 -30.59 18.79 -21.66
N ASN A 172 -29.58 18.90 -22.53
CA ASN A 172 -28.77 17.76 -22.98
C ASN A 172 -27.36 17.88 -22.40
N GLN A 173 -26.49 18.57 -23.12
CA GLN A 173 -25.08 18.74 -22.77
C GLN A 173 -24.64 20.17 -23.02
N LYS A 174 -23.49 20.55 -22.46
CA LYS A 174 -22.88 21.85 -22.72
C LYS A 174 -22.56 21.96 -24.22
N PRO A 175 -22.80 23.12 -24.86
CA PRO A 175 -22.53 23.32 -26.29
C PRO A 175 -21.04 23.54 -26.59
N THR A 176 -20.14 23.03 -25.73
CA THR A 176 -18.70 23.06 -25.96
C THR A 176 -18.36 22.11 -27.12
N PRO A 177 -17.50 22.52 -28.06
CA PRO A 177 -17.03 21.62 -29.11
C PRO A 177 -16.37 20.34 -28.55
N SER A 178 -16.73 19.19 -29.13
CA SER A 178 -16.13 17.88 -28.85
C SER A 178 -14.94 17.59 -29.76
N ILE A 179 -14.28 16.45 -29.56
CA ILE A 179 -13.13 16.05 -30.38
C ILE A 179 -13.54 15.87 -31.84
N GLY A 180 -14.72 15.30 -32.09
CA GLY A 180 -15.32 15.18 -33.41
C GLY A 180 -15.49 16.51 -34.13
N ASP A 181 -15.75 17.59 -33.40
CA ASP A 181 -15.89 18.92 -33.98
C ASP A 181 -14.55 19.53 -34.42
N SER A 182 -13.40 18.91 -34.13
CA SER A 182 -12.09 19.48 -34.43
C SER A 182 -11.71 19.36 -35.90
N ALA A 183 -11.20 20.47 -36.44
CA ALA A 183 -10.61 20.53 -37.76
C ALA A 183 -9.07 20.49 -37.70
N ALA A 184 -8.48 21.11 -36.68
CA ALA A 184 -7.03 21.15 -36.46
C ALA A 184 -6.71 21.37 -34.98
N ILE A 185 -5.57 20.86 -34.54
CA ILE A 185 -5.07 20.96 -33.17
C ILE A 185 -3.57 21.29 -33.23
N SER A 186 -3.16 22.32 -32.49
CA SER A 186 -1.75 22.64 -32.26
C SER A 186 -1.19 21.78 -31.14
N ALA A 187 0.00 21.22 -31.32
CA ALA A 187 0.84 20.87 -30.17
C ALA A 187 1.14 22.17 -29.41
N TRP A 188 1.09 22.16 -28.08
CA TRP A 188 1.26 23.38 -27.29
C TRP A 188 1.96 23.11 -25.96
N GLY A 189 2.63 24.14 -25.45
CA GLY A 189 3.28 24.14 -24.14
C GLY A 189 3.10 25.45 -23.41
N ASP A 190 2.69 25.39 -22.14
CA ASP A 190 2.88 26.49 -21.19
C ASP A 190 4.28 26.34 -20.60
N VAL A 191 5.21 27.21 -20.93
CA VAL A 191 6.59 27.15 -20.42
C VAL A 191 6.82 28.34 -19.52
N ASP A 192 6.36 28.20 -18.28
CA ASP A 192 6.33 29.27 -17.29
C ASP A 192 7.66 29.39 -16.54
N LEU A 193 8.00 30.60 -16.08
CA LEU A 193 9.02 30.74 -15.03
C LEU A 193 8.54 30.05 -13.75
N ALA A 194 9.45 29.67 -12.86
CA ALA A 194 9.07 29.27 -11.51
C ALA A 194 8.26 30.38 -10.81
N ASP A 195 7.22 30.01 -10.04
CA ASP A 195 6.25 30.96 -9.49
C ASP A 195 6.86 32.05 -8.61
N ASP A 196 7.97 31.76 -7.92
CA ASP A 196 8.71 32.71 -7.10
C ASP A 196 9.54 33.70 -7.94
N LEU A 197 9.89 33.33 -9.17
CA LEU A 197 10.63 34.17 -10.12
C LEU A 197 9.69 35.06 -10.96
N LYS A 198 8.45 34.64 -11.24
CA LYS A 198 7.48 35.41 -12.05
C LYS A 198 7.34 36.88 -11.61
N PRO A 199 7.14 37.21 -10.32
CA PRO A 199 6.99 38.61 -9.88
C PRO A 199 8.28 39.42 -9.95
N GLN A 200 9.42 38.73 -9.98
CA GLN A 200 10.76 39.32 -10.01
C GLN A 200 11.30 39.45 -11.43
N ARG A 201 10.52 39.02 -12.44
CA ARG A 201 10.97 38.91 -13.83
C ARG A 201 11.78 40.13 -14.31
N PRO A 202 11.36 41.40 -14.14
CA PRO A 202 12.14 42.55 -14.59
C PRO A 202 13.54 42.68 -13.94
N ASP A 203 13.69 42.17 -12.72
CA ASP A 203 14.86 42.35 -11.86
C ASP A 203 15.70 41.06 -11.70
N LEU A 204 15.46 40.03 -12.52
CA LEU A 204 16.24 38.79 -12.48
C LEU A 204 17.73 39.06 -12.76
N ASP A 205 18.59 38.25 -12.15
CA ASP A 205 20.02 38.34 -12.42
C ASP A 205 20.36 37.75 -13.80
N SER A 206 21.57 38.07 -14.28
CA SER A 206 21.99 37.70 -15.63
C SER A 206 22.13 36.18 -15.85
N ASP A 207 22.44 35.42 -14.80
CA ASP A 207 22.59 33.97 -14.90
C ASP A 207 21.20 33.31 -14.97
N THR A 208 20.25 33.75 -14.14
CA THR A 208 18.85 33.29 -14.20
C THR A 208 18.20 33.59 -15.55
N TYR A 209 18.40 34.79 -16.11
CA TYR A 209 17.93 35.10 -17.46
C TYR A 209 18.56 34.19 -18.53
N ALA A 210 19.87 33.96 -18.47
CA ALA A 210 20.55 33.10 -19.43
C ALA A 210 20.04 31.66 -19.35
N THR A 211 19.77 31.15 -18.15
CA THR A 211 19.16 29.82 -17.97
C THR A 211 17.74 29.76 -18.52
N ALA A 212 16.90 30.77 -18.27
CA ALA A 212 15.54 30.83 -18.80
C ALA A 212 15.54 30.86 -20.35
N GLU A 213 16.32 31.76 -20.96
CA GLU A 213 16.45 31.88 -22.42
C GLU A 213 16.97 30.59 -23.06
N ALA A 214 18.03 29.98 -22.50
CA ALA A 214 18.56 28.71 -22.99
C ALA A 214 17.57 27.54 -22.84
N THR A 215 16.76 27.54 -21.78
CA THR A 215 15.73 26.52 -21.55
C THR A 215 14.57 26.69 -22.54
N LEU A 216 14.12 27.92 -22.79
CA LEU A 216 13.10 28.23 -23.79
C LEU A 216 13.56 27.86 -25.20
N GLU A 217 14.79 28.20 -25.58
CA GLU A 217 15.38 27.79 -26.86
C GLU A 217 15.42 26.26 -26.98
N ALA A 218 15.78 25.56 -25.91
CA ALA A 218 15.78 24.10 -25.87
C ALA A 218 14.38 23.49 -26.06
N TYR A 219 13.33 24.13 -25.56
CA TYR A 219 11.95 23.70 -25.83
C TYR A 219 11.51 24.01 -27.26
N ILE A 220 11.85 25.19 -27.79
CA ILE A 220 11.60 25.52 -29.21
C ILE A 220 12.26 24.48 -30.12
N ASP A 221 13.49 24.03 -29.81
CA ASP A 221 14.14 22.93 -30.52
C ASP A 221 13.36 21.61 -30.42
N ALA A 222 12.79 21.28 -29.26
CA ALA A 222 12.01 20.06 -29.10
C ALA A 222 10.72 20.07 -29.94
N PHE A 223 10.06 21.23 -30.04
CA PHE A 223 8.93 21.42 -30.96
C PHE A 223 9.37 21.37 -32.41
N ALA A 224 10.53 21.94 -32.74
CA ALA A 224 11.08 21.87 -34.10
C ALA A 224 11.44 20.43 -34.50
N ASP A 225 12.00 19.63 -33.59
CA ASP A 225 12.25 18.21 -33.81
C ASP A 225 10.95 17.43 -34.06
N LEU A 226 9.86 17.79 -33.35
CA LEU A 226 8.55 17.19 -33.50
C LEU A 226 7.90 17.55 -34.86
N TYR A 227 8.05 18.79 -35.31
CA TYR A 227 7.46 19.29 -36.55
C TYR A 227 8.40 19.16 -37.76
N GLY A 228 9.63 18.67 -37.60
CA GLY A 228 10.61 18.56 -38.69
C GLY A 228 11.30 19.88 -39.08
N GLY A 229 11.03 20.99 -38.38
CA GLY A 229 11.61 22.30 -38.64
C GLY A 229 11.13 23.40 -37.69
N ARG A 230 11.94 24.46 -37.52
CA ARG A 230 11.58 25.65 -36.73
C ARG A 230 10.58 26.56 -37.45
N ASP A 231 10.44 26.45 -38.76
CA ASP A 231 9.52 27.25 -39.58
C ASP A 231 8.04 26.99 -39.26
N ALA A 232 7.72 25.82 -38.71
CA ALA A 232 6.41 25.46 -38.21
C ALA A 232 6.26 25.64 -36.68
N VAL A 233 7.16 26.39 -36.02
CA VAL A 233 7.10 26.67 -34.58
C VAL A 233 6.86 28.15 -34.34
N TYR A 234 5.93 28.44 -33.44
CA TYR A 234 5.58 29.80 -33.05
C TYR A 234 5.66 29.92 -31.53
N ALA A 235 5.96 31.12 -31.04
CA ALA A 235 5.95 31.39 -29.62
C ALA A 235 5.37 32.76 -29.27
N LEU A 236 4.81 32.85 -28.06
CA LEU A 236 4.33 34.09 -27.46
C LEU A 236 4.96 34.25 -26.06
N ASP A 237 5.35 35.46 -25.72
CA ASP A 237 5.60 35.86 -24.33
C ASP A 237 4.26 36.01 -23.61
N SER A 238 3.99 35.13 -22.64
CA SER A 238 2.72 35.09 -21.91
C SER A 238 2.65 36.09 -20.74
N VAL A 239 3.68 36.93 -20.59
CA VAL A 239 4.04 37.80 -19.45
C VAL A 239 4.64 37.03 -18.25
N GLY A 240 4.09 35.87 -17.90
CA GLY A 240 4.63 35.01 -16.82
C GLY A 240 5.60 33.92 -17.29
N GLY A 241 5.55 33.61 -18.58
CA GLY A 241 6.22 32.49 -19.24
C GLY A 241 6.28 32.70 -20.75
N ALA A 242 6.44 31.60 -21.47
CA ALA A 242 6.22 31.55 -22.91
C ALA A 242 5.17 30.50 -23.26
N TYR A 243 4.34 30.79 -24.25
CA TYR A 243 3.56 29.77 -24.94
C TYR A 243 4.32 29.35 -26.19
N ILE A 244 4.54 28.05 -26.37
CA ILE A 244 5.16 27.50 -27.57
C ILE A 244 4.11 26.67 -28.31
N PHE A 245 4.04 26.85 -29.62
CA PHE A 245 3.06 26.23 -30.51
C PHE A 245 3.78 25.55 -31.67
N GLY A 246 3.28 24.39 -32.07
CA GLY A 246 3.48 23.91 -33.43
C GLY A 246 2.37 24.38 -34.36
N ALA A 247 2.66 24.50 -35.65
CA ALA A 247 1.73 25.01 -36.64
C ALA A 247 0.43 24.16 -36.69
N PRO A 248 -0.75 24.71 -36.33
CA PRO A 248 -1.98 23.93 -36.21
C PRO A 248 -2.39 23.26 -37.53
N GLU A 249 -2.05 23.85 -38.67
CA GLU A 249 -2.31 23.31 -40.00
C GLU A 249 -1.67 21.96 -40.28
N ALA A 250 -0.62 21.58 -39.55
CA ALA A 250 0.05 20.30 -39.73
C ALA A 250 -0.87 19.11 -39.41
N THR A 251 -1.94 19.33 -38.64
CA THR A 251 -2.96 18.30 -38.36
C THR A 251 -4.17 18.34 -39.31
N LEU A 252 -4.34 19.40 -40.13
CA LEU A 252 -5.42 19.47 -41.13
C LEU A 252 -5.42 18.31 -42.14
N PRO A 253 -4.27 17.81 -42.63
CA PRO A 253 -4.28 16.67 -43.56
C PRO A 253 -4.87 15.41 -42.96
N ILE A 254 -4.71 15.18 -41.65
CA ILE A 254 -5.29 14.04 -40.93
C ILE A 254 -6.81 14.13 -40.95
N THR A 255 -7.37 15.28 -40.57
CA THR A 255 -8.82 15.46 -40.50
C THR A 255 -9.48 15.40 -41.87
N ARG A 256 -8.81 15.89 -42.92
CA ARG A 256 -9.23 15.74 -44.33
C ARG A 256 -9.14 14.30 -44.83
N TYR A 257 -8.14 13.54 -44.38
CA TYR A 257 -7.97 12.15 -44.80
C TYR A 257 -9.08 11.26 -44.24
N TYR A 258 -9.49 11.49 -43.00
CA TYR A 258 -10.58 10.79 -42.32
C TYR A 258 -11.92 11.54 -42.38
N GLU A 259 -12.17 12.37 -43.41
CA GLU A 259 -13.42 13.13 -43.54
C GLU A 259 -14.66 12.20 -43.55
N ASP A 260 -14.54 11.04 -44.20
CA ASP A 260 -15.58 10.02 -44.32
C ASP A 260 -15.58 8.97 -43.17
N ASP A 261 -14.64 9.05 -42.22
CA ASP A 261 -14.50 8.12 -41.09
C ASP A 261 -14.31 8.91 -39.78
N GLU A 262 -15.44 9.36 -39.22
CA GLU A 262 -15.46 10.19 -38.01
C GLU A 262 -14.82 9.50 -36.80
N ASP A 263 -15.04 8.19 -36.62
CA ASP A 263 -14.42 7.40 -35.56
C ASP A 263 -12.89 7.38 -35.68
N ALA A 264 -12.36 7.12 -36.87
CA ALA A 264 -10.91 7.16 -37.10
C ALA A 264 -10.33 8.56 -36.85
N ARG A 265 -11.02 9.62 -37.31
CA ARG A 265 -10.60 11.00 -37.08
C ARG A 265 -10.51 11.32 -35.59
N GLU A 266 -11.55 11.01 -34.83
CA GLU A 266 -11.60 11.28 -33.39
C GLU A 266 -10.48 10.55 -32.65
N ARG A 267 -10.30 9.26 -32.94
CA ARG A 267 -9.22 8.44 -32.34
C ARG A 267 -7.84 9.01 -32.58
N VAL A 268 -7.55 9.39 -33.83
CA VAL A 268 -6.22 9.91 -34.18
C VAL A 268 -5.98 11.27 -33.53
N LEU A 269 -6.98 12.16 -33.48
CA LEU A 269 -6.82 13.45 -32.82
C LEU A 269 -6.70 13.33 -31.29
N SER A 270 -7.43 12.41 -30.66
CA SER A 270 -7.25 12.10 -29.24
C SER A 270 -5.84 11.56 -28.98
N ALA A 271 -5.39 10.57 -29.75
CA ALA A 271 -4.05 10.02 -29.64
C ALA A 271 -2.96 11.05 -29.93
N PHE A 272 -3.20 12.01 -30.85
CA PHE A 272 -2.27 13.12 -31.09
C PHE A 272 -2.05 13.96 -29.83
N ILE A 273 -3.11 14.32 -29.10
CA ILE A 273 -3.01 15.08 -27.84
C ILE A 273 -2.20 14.28 -26.82
N GLU A 274 -2.56 13.01 -26.60
CA GLU A 274 -1.91 12.14 -25.60
C GLU A 274 -0.43 11.95 -25.92
N ARG A 275 -0.10 11.60 -27.16
CA ARG A 275 1.28 11.34 -27.59
C ARG A 275 2.12 12.61 -27.59
N THR A 276 1.53 13.77 -27.88
CA THR A 276 2.23 15.06 -27.76
C THR A 276 2.59 15.36 -26.30
N ASN A 277 1.67 15.11 -25.36
CA ASN A 277 1.96 15.29 -23.92
C ASN A 277 3.11 14.39 -23.46
N MET A 278 3.07 13.10 -23.83
CA MET A 278 4.15 12.15 -23.52
C MET A 278 5.49 12.60 -24.12
N TYR A 279 5.48 13.02 -25.39
CA TYR A 279 6.69 13.49 -26.07
C TYR A 279 7.30 14.72 -25.37
N LEU A 280 6.47 15.67 -24.93
CA LEU A 280 6.93 16.89 -24.27
C LEU A 280 7.42 16.63 -22.84
N GLN A 281 6.80 15.72 -22.10
CA GLN A 281 7.31 15.23 -20.81
C GLN A 281 8.68 14.57 -20.96
N ASP A 282 8.85 13.72 -21.97
CA ASP A 282 10.15 13.14 -22.29
C ASP A 282 11.17 14.21 -22.71
N ALA A 283 10.72 15.25 -23.43
CA ALA A 283 11.56 16.37 -23.82
C ALA A 283 12.03 17.18 -22.61
N GLU A 284 11.15 17.47 -21.66
CA GLU A 284 11.50 18.12 -20.39
C GLU A 284 12.61 17.35 -19.66
N ALA A 285 12.49 16.03 -19.52
CA ALA A 285 13.53 15.22 -18.87
C ALA A 285 14.88 15.34 -19.59
N ARG A 286 14.89 15.35 -20.93
CA ARG A 286 16.12 15.55 -21.73
C ARG A 286 16.70 16.96 -21.56
N ILE A 287 15.84 17.97 -21.51
CA ILE A 287 16.24 19.38 -21.40
C ILE A 287 16.80 19.69 -20.02
N ASN A 288 16.14 19.22 -18.95
CA ASN A 288 16.62 19.34 -17.58
C ASN A 288 18.00 18.67 -17.38
N GLY A 289 18.29 17.59 -18.12
CA GLY A 289 19.61 16.97 -18.13
C GLY A 289 20.68 17.74 -18.94
N ARG A 290 20.27 18.60 -19.87
CA ARG A 290 21.15 19.34 -20.80
C ARG A 290 21.44 20.78 -20.35
N VAL A 291 20.47 21.45 -19.76
CA VAL A 291 20.55 22.85 -19.32
C VAL A 291 20.60 22.89 -17.78
N GLU A 292 21.76 23.26 -17.23
CA GLU A 292 21.96 23.35 -15.79
C GLU A 292 21.05 24.42 -15.17
N GLY A 293 20.27 24.04 -14.15
CA GLY A 293 19.33 24.95 -13.47
C GLY A 293 17.97 25.10 -14.15
N ALA A 294 17.70 24.40 -15.26
CA ALA A 294 16.44 24.53 -15.99
C ALA A 294 15.21 24.23 -15.13
N SER A 295 15.27 23.12 -14.36
CA SER A 295 14.16 22.68 -13.51
C SER A 295 13.84 23.64 -12.36
N GLU A 296 14.80 24.48 -11.97
CA GLU A 296 14.69 25.46 -10.92
C GLU A 296 14.15 26.80 -11.44
N VAL A 297 14.37 27.11 -12.71
CA VAL A 297 14.02 28.40 -13.33
C VAL A 297 12.73 28.34 -14.13
N VAL A 298 12.47 27.22 -14.80
CA VAL A 298 11.33 27.03 -15.72
C VAL A 298 10.52 25.82 -15.28
N LYS A 299 9.19 26.00 -15.24
CA LYS A 299 8.20 24.99 -14.86
C LYS A 299 7.17 24.86 -15.97
N PRO A 300 7.34 23.91 -16.89
CA PRO A 300 6.37 23.71 -17.94
C PRO A 300 5.09 23.01 -17.44
N ASP A 301 3.96 23.27 -18.12
CA ASP A 301 2.69 22.56 -17.98
C ASP A 301 2.29 21.95 -19.34
N TRP A 302 2.35 20.61 -19.39
CA TRP A 302 2.07 19.81 -20.58
C TRP A 302 0.63 19.29 -20.66
N ALA A 303 -0.33 19.88 -19.94
CA ALA A 303 -1.72 19.43 -19.99
C ALA A 303 -2.46 19.90 -21.26
N ASN A 304 -1.99 19.49 -22.45
CA ASN A 304 -2.74 19.70 -23.68
C ASN A 304 -4.06 18.94 -23.60
N ASN A 305 -5.12 19.60 -24.03
CA ASN A 305 -6.42 19.02 -24.21
C ASN A 305 -7.15 19.70 -25.36
N LEU A 306 -8.26 19.10 -25.78
CA LEU A 306 -9.06 19.55 -26.90
C LEU A 306 -9.41 21.04 -26.88
N ASN A 307 -9.69 21.58 -25.69
CA ASN A 307 -10.17 22.94 -25.49
C ASN A 307 -9.19 23.74 -24.62
N ARG A 308 -7.88 23.48 -24.78
CA ARG A 308 -6.82 24.21 -24.09
C ARG A 308 -6.85 25.68 -24.52
N GLN A 309 -6.89 26.57 -23.54
CA GLN A 309 -6.94 28.02 -23.73
C GLN A 309 -5.53 28.60 -23.69
N TYR A 310 -5.28 29.61 -24.52
CA TYR A 310 -4.11 30.49 -24.41
C TYR A 310 -4.52 31.95 -24.55
N LYS A 311 -3.72 32.85 -23.96
CA LYS A 311 -3.97 34.30 -24.03
C LYS A 311 -3.69 34.79 -25.45
N VAL A 312 -4.65 35.50 -26.05
CA VAL A 312 -4.52 36.03 -27.41
C VAL A 312 -3.36 37.02 -27.48
N PRO A 313 -2.57 37.09 -28.57
CA PRO A 313 -1.59 38.15 -28.77
C PRO A 313 -2.19 39.54 -28.49
N LEU A 314 -1.43 40.39 -27.82
CA LEU A 314 -1.81 41.72 -27.35
C LEU A 314 -2.92 41.78 -26.29
N THR A 315 -3.49 40.66 -25.83
CA THR A 315 -4.41 40.72 -24.69
C THR A 315 -3.67 41.19 -23.43
N ILE A 316 -4.40 41.90 -22.57
CA ILE A 316 -3.87 42.33 -21.27
C ILE A 316 -3.84 41.13 -20.31
N HIS A 317 -2.72 40.93 -19.62
CA HIS A 317 -2.56 39.88 -18.60
C HIS A 317 -3.51 40.11 -17.41
N SER A 318 -3.99 39.03 -16.76
CA SER A 318 -4.95 39.12 -15.65
C SER A 318 -4.45 39.97 -14.48
N ASP A 319 -3.18 39.81 -14.13
CA ASP A 319 -2.59 40.37 -12.90
C ASP A 319 -1.55 41.48 -13.15
N HIS A 320 -1.29 41.83 -14.41
CA HIS A 320 -0.26 42.78 -14.80
C HIS A 320 -0.75 43.72 -15.89
N ASP A 321 -0.37 45.01 -15.85
CA ASP A 321 -0.60 45.99 -16.93
C ASP A 321 0.41 45.80 -18.09
N ALA A 322 0.57 44.55 -18.52
CA ALA A 322 1.40 44.12 -19.64
C ALA A 322 0.57 43.29 -20.62
N VAL A 323 1.04 43.23 -21.87
CA VAL A 323 0.39 42.51 -22.97
C VAL A 323 1.20 41.30 -23.40
N VAL A 324 0.50 40.30 -23.94
CA VAL A 324 1.12 39.14 -24.60
C VAL A 324 1.72 39.59 -25.94
N THR A 325 2.94 39.17 -26.27
CA THR A 325 3.62 39.55 -27.52
C THR A 325 4.25 38.36 -28.21
N PRO A 326 4.45 38.40 -29.54
CA PRO A 326 5.27 37.41 -30.24
C PRO A 326 6.65 37.26 -29.59
N LEU A 327 7.15 36.04 -29.55
CA LEU A 327 8.52 35.71 -29.17
C LEU A 327 9.24 35.17 -30.40
N ASP A 328 10.43 35.73 -30.70
CA ASP A 328 11.26 35.28 -31.81
C ASP A 328 11.82 33.89 -31.51
N VAL A 329 11.47 32.91 -32.36
CA VAL A 329 11.89 31.51 -32.21
C VAL A 329 13.31 31.25 -32.70
N ASP A 330 13.92 32.19 -33.43
CA ASP A 330 15.31 32.12 -33.90
C ASP A 330 16.28 32.90 -33.00
N ASP A 331 15.80 33.95 -32.32
CA ASP A 331 16.57 34.77 -31.37
C ASP A 331 15.79 35.00 -30.06
N VAL A 332 15.76 33.97 -29.22
CA VAL A 332 14.96 33.95 -27.98
C VAL A 332 15.51 34.97 -26.98
N SER A 333 14.77 36.06 -26.78
CA SER A 333 15.05 37.08 -25.78
C SER A 333 13.87 37.19 -24.81
N TYR A 334 14.10 36.92 -23.54
CA TYR A 334 13.05 36.75 -22.53
C TYR A 334 13.34 37.62 -21.29
N ARG A 335 13.15 38.94 -21.44
CA ARG A 335 13.50 39.95 -20.42
C ARG A 335 12.29 40.60 -19.76
N GLU A 336 11.99 41.85 -20.12
CA GLU A 336 10.91 42.64 -19.54
C GLU A 336 9.60 42.42 -20.33
N PRO A 337 8.46 42.19 -19.65
CA PRO A 337 7.17 42.15 -20.31
C PRO A 337 6.81 43.48 -20.97
N THR A 338 6.17 43.41 -22.13
CA THR A 338 5.72 44.61 -22.87
C THR A 338 4.56 45.29 -22.14
N ALA A 339 4.74 46.52 -21.68
CA ALA A 339 3.69 47.27 -21.01
C ALA A 339 2.55 47.64 -21.98
N VAL A 340 1.31 47.74 -21.47
CA VAL A 340 0.12 48.10 -22.30
C VAL A 340 0.29 49.42 -23.06
N ALA A 341 1.03 50.37 -22.47
CA ALA A 341 1.31 51.67 -23.08
C ALA A 341 2.28 51.60 -24.27
N ASP A 342 3.10 50.55 -24.33
CA ASP A 342 4.14 50.35 -25.36
C ASP A 342 3.63 49.52 -26.55
N ALA A 343 2.38 49.02 -26.50
CA ALA A 343 1.70 48.42 -27.63
C ALA A 343 1.31 49.49 -28.67
N GLY A 344 2.30 49.93 -29.45
CA GLY A 344 2.16 50.88 -30.56
C GLY A 344 1.95 50.20 -31.92
N ASP A 345 1.76 51.01 -32.96
CA ASP A 345 1.38 50.55 -34.31
C ASP A 345 2.35 49.50 -34.89
N ASP A 346 3.66 49.63 -34.66
CA ASP A 346 4.66 48.66 -35.15
C ASP A 346 4.43 47.26 -34.56
N LEU A 347 4.12 47.17 -33.26
CA LEU A 347 3.79 45.89 -32.60
C LEU A 347 2.41 45.36 -33.04
N LEU A 348 1.46 46.26 -33.34
CA LEU A 348 0.16 45.86 -33.90
C LEU A 348 0.33 45.20 -35.27
N ASP A 349 1.21 45.73 -36.12
CA ASP A 349 1.52 45.15 -37.42
C ASP A 349 2.29 43.83 -37.28
N GLU A 350 3.28 43.75 -36.38
CA GLU A 350 4.02 42.52 -36.08
C GLU A 350 3.09 41.38 -35.60
N VAL A 351 2.18 41.68 -34.68
CA VAL A 351 1.20 40.70 -34.17
C VAL A 351 0.25 40.25 -35.27
N ARG A 352 -0.12 41.16 -36.19
CA ARG A 352 -0.93 40.79 -37.34
C ARG A 352 -0.20 39.80 -38.23
N GLU A 353 1.06 40.08 -38.57
CA GLU A 353 1.89 39.18 -39.36
C GLU A 353 2.06 37.82 -38.67
N TRP A 354 2.25 37.80 -37.35
CA TRP A 354 2.29 36.57 -36.56
C TRP A 354 0.97 35.79 -36.63
N CYS A 355 -0.19 36.46 -36.45
CA CYS A 355 -1.49 35.79 -36.53
C CYS A 355 -1.78 35.26 -37.93
N GLU A 356 -1.41 36.00 -38.98
CA GLU A 356 -1.54 35.58 -40.38
C GLU A 356 -0.65 34.37 -40.69
N ALA A 357 0.58 34.34 -40.15
CA ALA A 357 1.49 33.20 -40.28
C ALA A 357 0.99 31.97 -39.50
N PHE A 358 0.59 32.14 -38.24
CA PHE A 358 0.09 31.04 -37.38
C PHE A 358 -1.19 30.38 -37.91
N THR A 359 -1.97 31.09 -38.73
CA THR A 359 -3.19 30.57 -39.36
C THR A 359 -3.03 30.31 -40.86
N ALA A 360 -1.79 30.34 -41.35
CA ALA A 360 -1.47 29.97 -42.72
C ALA A 360 -1.68 28.46 -42.94
N THR A 361 -1.60 28.03 -44.20
CA THR A 361 -1.66 26.60 -44.56
C THR A 361 -0.41 26.20 -45.35
N GLU A 362 0.71 26.83 -45.01
CA GLU A 362 1.98 26.67 -45.71
C GLU A 362 2.77 25.44 -45.25
N HIS A 363 2.44 24.90 -44.07
CA HIS A 363 3.20 23.84 -43.38
C HIS A 363 2.47 22.49 -43.30
N THR A 364 1.50 22.23 -44.19
CA THR A 364 0.70 21.00 -44.16
C THR A 364 1.51 19.72 -44.41
N GLU A 365 2.70 19.81 -44.99
CA GLU A 365 3.63 18.70 -45.22
C GLU A 365 4.20 18.11 -43.93
N HIS A 366 4.30 18.89 -42.85
CA HIS A 366 4.86 18.45 -41.57
C HIS A 366 3.97 17.43 -40.84
N VAL A 367 2.79 17.12 -41.39
CA VAL A 367 2.01 15.94 -40.96
C VAL A 367 2.85 14.66 -41.02
N ASP A 368 3.75 14.55 -42.01
CA ASP A 368 4.60 13.36 -42.15
C ASP A 368 5.63 13.27 -41.03
N ASP A 369 6.29 14.39 -40.71
CA ASP A 369 7.24 14.51 -39.61
C ASP A 369 6.56 14.25 -38.25
N LEU A 370 5.37 14.84 -38.03
CA LEU A 370 4.57 14.63 -36.83
C LEU A 370 4.24 13.15 -36.61
N VAL A 371 3.77 12.48 -37.67
CA VAL A 371 3.39 11.07 -37.55
C VAL A 371 4.62 10.18 -37.37
N ALA A 372 5.74 10.50 -38.03
CA ALA A 372 7.00 9.80 -37.82
C ALA A 372 7.50 9.92 -36.37
N ALA A 373 7.38 11.11 -35.76
CA ALA A 373 7.79 11.35 -34.40
C ALA A 373 6.84 10.72 -33.35
N LEU A 374 5.52 10.80 -33.56
CA LEU A 374 4.53 10.36 -32.56
C LEU A 374 4.09 8.90 -32.71
N TRP A 375 4.08 8.35 -33.92
CA TRP A 375 3.75 6.93 -34.23
C TRP A 375 4.96 6.23 -34.86
N THR A 376 6.12 6.33 -34.20
CA THR A 376 7.40 5.85 -34.74
C THR A 376 7.37 4.38 -35.16
N ASP A 377 6.77 3.51 -34.35
CA ASP A 377 6.71 2.08 -34.64
C ASP A 377 5.87 1.75 -35.88
N GLU A 378 4.73 2.43 -36.06
CA GLU A 378 3.87 2.27 -37.23
C GLU A 378 4.50 2.94 -38.46
N TYR A 379 5.07 4.12 -38.28
CA TYR A 379 5.72 4.85 -39.36
C TYR A 379 6.95 4.11 -39.90
N ASP A 380 7.82 3.57 -39.04
CA ASP A 380 8.99 2.77 -39.46
C ASP A 380 8.60 1.51 -40.24
N LYS A 381 7.44 0.92 -39.94
CA LYS A 381 6.93 -0.27 -40.63
C LYS A 381 6.31 0.06 -41.99
N HIS A 382 5.60 1.18 -42.08
CA HIS A 382 4.75 1.50 -43.23
C HIS A 382 5.35 2.57 -44.16
N GLY A 383 6.24 3.43 -43.65
CA GLY A 383 7.04 4.42 -44.38
C GLY A 383 6.27 5.58 -44.99
N ASP A 384 5.02 5.78 -44.58
CA ASP A 384 4.11 6.84 -45.02
C ASP A 384 3.10 7.10 -43.91
N TRP A 385 2.84 8.37 -43.60
CA TRP A 385 1.97 8.73 -42.48
C TRP A 385 0.55 8.19 -42.60
N LYS A 386 -0.04 8.12 -43.80
CA LYS A 386 -1.41 7.60 -43.97
C LYS A 386 -1.45 6.11 -43.68
N ALA A 387 -0.51 5.38 -44.24
CA ALA A 387 -0.41 3.93 -44.02
C ALA A 387 -0.12 3.60 -42.55
N ALA A 388 0.68 4.42 -41.86
CA ALA A 388 0.96 4.28 -40.43
C ALA A 388 -0.31 4.49 -39.59
N LEU A 389 -1.05 5.58 -39.82
CA LEU A 389 -2.28 5.86 -39.09
C LEU A 389 -3.38 4.85 -39.41
N ASP A 390 -3.56 4.44 -40.67
CA ASP A 390 -4.55 3.41 -41.05
C ASP A 390 -4.26 2.08 -40.34
N ALA A 391 -2.98 1.70 -40.28
CA ALA A 391 -2.55 0.49 -39.58
C ALA A 391 -2.79 0.59 -38.07
N TRP A 392 -2.50 1.76 -37.48
CA TRP A 392 -2.77 2.02 -36.07
C TRP A 392 -4.27 1.97 -35.76
N VAL A 393 -5.11 2.71 -36.50
CA VAL A 393 -6.57 2.71 -36.34
C VAL A 393 -7.15 1.30 -36.48
N SER A 394 -6.68 0.53 -37.47
CA SER A 394 -7.12 -0.85 -37.65
C SER A 394 -6.73 -1.72 -36.46
N THR A 395 -5.52 -1.54 -35.93
CA THR A 395 -5.03 -2.29 -34.75
C THR A 395 -5.84 -1.94 -33.50
N GLU A 396 -6.17 -0.66 -33.29
CA GLU A 396 -7.01 -0.20 -32.18
C GLU A 396 -8.44 -0.75 -32.29
N ARG A 397 -9.05 -0.69 -33.48
CA ARG A 397 -10.37 -1.30 -33.72
C ARG A 397 -10.35 -2.80 -33.47
N GLU A 398 -9.35 -3.52 -33.96
CA GLU A 398 -9.21 -4.95 -33.69
C GLU A 398 -8.96 -5.24 -32.21
N HIS A 399 -8.27 -4.36 -31.49
CA HIS A 399 -8.07 -4.48 -30.06
C HIS A 399 -9.38 -4.32 -29.30
N GLU A 400 -10.14 -3.26 -29.59
CA GLU A 400 -11.46 -3.02 -29.00
C GLU A 400 -12.46 -4.11 -29.36
N GLU A 401 -12.54 -4.53 -30.62
CA GLU A 401 -13.41 -5.63 -31.02
C GLU A 401 -13.04 -6.94 -30.30
N ARG A 402 -11.74 -7.20 -30.08
CA ARG A 402 -11.31 -8.36 -29.29
C ARG A 402 -11.69 -8.22 -27.83
N GLU A 403 -11.55 -7.04 -27.24
CA GLU A 403 -11.99 -6.74 -25.87
C GLU A 403 -13.51 -6.85 -25.73
N GLU A 404 -14.28 -6.30 -26.67
CA GLU A 404 -15.73 -6.41 -26.69
C GLU A 404 -16.20 -7.83 -26.96
N GLN A 405 -15.56 -8.58 -27.87
CA GLN A 405 -15.83 -10.01 -28.05
C GLN A 405 -15.45 -10.82 -26.81
N ARG A 406 -14.37 -10.46 -26.10
CA ARG A 406 -14.03 -11.08 -24.81
C ARG A 406 -15.10 -10.78 -23.77
N ARG A 407 -15.57 -9.54 -23.68
CA ARG A 407 -16.66 -9.09 -22.79
C ARG A 407 -17.99 -9.76 -23.14
N GLN A 408 -18.37 -9.81 -24.41
CA GLN A 408 -19.59 -10.44 -24.89
C GLN A 408 -19.53 -11.95 -24.71
N ALA A 409 -18.44 -12.61 -25.11
CA ALA A 409 -18.28 -14.04 -24.86
C ALA A 409 -18.18 -14.35 -23.36
N ALA A 410 -17.69 -13.43 -22.53
CA ALA A 410 -17.73 -13.57 -21.08
C ALA A 410 -19.17 -13.45 -20.55
N ARG A 411 -19.98 -12.50 -21.07
CA ARG A 411 -21.41 -12.35 -20.76
C ARG A 411 -22.22 -13.56 -21.22
N GLU A 412 -22.01 -14.06 -22.44
CA GLU A 412 -22.67 -15.26 -22.96
C GLU A 412 -22.27 -16.50 -22.14
N ARG A 413 -20.98 -16.67 -21.82
CA ARG A 413 -20.55 -17.72 -20.89
C ARG A 413 -21.17 -17.55 -19.50
N ARG A 414 -21.42 -16.33 -19.04
CA ARG A 414 -22.09 -16.05 -17.74
C ARG A 414 -23.57 -16.43 -17.80
N GLU A 415 -24.25 -16.14 -18.90
CA GLU A 415 -25.64 -16.54 -19.12
C GLU A 415 -25.78 -18.07 -19.24
N GLU A 416 -24.91 -18.73 -20.01
CA GLU A 416 -24.87 -20.18 -20.13
C GLU A 416 -24.56 -20.86 -18.77
N ARG A 417 -23.58 -20.33 -18.01
CA ARG A 417 -23.26 -20.85 -16.67
C ARG A 417 -24.36 -20.60 -15.65
N ARG A 418 -25.09 -19.48 -15.76
CA ARG A 418 -26.29 -19.21 -14.95
C ARG A 418 -27.42 -20.20 -15.24
N GLU A 419 -27.57 -20.63 -16.49
CA GLU A 419 -28.52 -21.69 -16.88
C GLU A 419 -28.08 -23.08 -16.41
N GLU A 420 -26.78 -23.40 -16.45
CA GLU A 420 -26.24 -24.69 -16.00
C GLU A 420 -26.31 -24.87 -14.47
N LEU A 421 -26.11 -23.80 -13.70
CA LEU A 421 -26.19 -23.79 -12.22
C LEU A 421 -27.62 -23.63 -11.68
N GLY A 422 -28.65 -23.75 -12.54
CA GLY A 422 -30.05 -23.79 -12.14
C GLY A 422 -30.59 -22.49 -11.50
N GLY A 423 -29.93 -21.35 -11.72
CA GLY A 423 -30.34 -20.04 -11.17
C GLY A 423 -30.09 -19.85 -9.66
N GLY A 424 -29.30 -20.71 -9.00
CA GLY A 424 -29.11 -20.70 -7.55
C GLY A 424 -28.09 -19.69 -6.98
N LEU A 425 -27.18 -19.17 -7.80
CA LEU A 425 -26.13 -18.25 -7.36
C LEU A 425 -26.53 -16.77 -7.38
N GLU A 426 -27.69 -16.43 -7.95
CA GLU A 426 -28.15 -15.04 -8.04
C GLU A 426 -28.47 -14.50 -6.63
N GLY A 427 -27.69 -13.50 -6.19
CA GLY A 427 -27.79 -12.89 -4.85
C GLY A 427 -26.95 -13.58 -3.76
N GLN A 428 -26.09 -14.54 -4.11
CA GLN A 428 -25.13 -15.13 -3.17
C GLN A 428 -23.85 -14.28 -3.09
N PRO A 429 -23.24 -14.13 -1.90
CA PRO A 429 -22.04 -13.29 -1.70
C PRO A 429 -20.74 -13.95 -2.20
N VAL A 430 -20.80 -15.12 -2.85
CA VAL A 430 -19.64 -15.88 -3.35
C VAL A 430 -19.82 -16.28 -4.81
N THR A 431 -18.72 -16.34 -5.57
CA THR A 431 -18.69 -16.77 -6.97
C THR A 431 -17.44 -17.60 -7.27
N PRO A 432 -17.53 -18.68 -8.08
CA PRO A 432 -16.35 -19.41 -8.53
C PRO A 432 -15.62 -18.75 -9.70
N PHE A 433 -16.22 -17.72 -10.30
CA PHE A 433 -15.69 -17.06 -11.48
C PHE A 433 -15.04 -15.73 -11.10
N MET A 434 -13.70 -15.65 -11.25
CA MET A 434 -12.94 -14.41 -11.02
C MET A 434 -13.46 -13.25 -11.89
N GLN A 435 -14.05 -13.56 -13.05
CA GLN A 435 -14.63 -12.54 -13.92
C GLN A 435 -15.87 -11.86 -13.32
N ASP A 436 -16.67 -12.55 -12.50
CA ASP A 436 -17.83 -11.92 -11.84
C ASP A 436 -17.39 -10.85 -10.85
N LEU A 437 -16.21 -11.03 -10.24
CA LEU A 437 -15.57 -10.01 -9.40
C LEU A 437 -15.14 -8.80 -10.24
N TYR A 438 -14.51 -9.00 -11.39
CA TYR A 438 -14.12 -7.90 -12.28
C TYR A 438 -15.34 -7.17 -12.85
N ASP A 439 -16.37 -7.90 -13.31
CA ASP A 439 -17.60 -7.31 -13.82
C ASP A 439 -18.33 -6.48 -12.75
N ALA A 440 -18.33 -6.94 -11.49
CA ALA A 440 -18.90 -6.19 -10.38
C ALA A 440 -18.11 -4.91 -10.09
N LEU A 441 -16.77 -4.97 -10.13
CA LEU A 441 -15.90 -3.81 -9.94
C LEU A 441 -16.05 -2.78 -11.08
N ASP A 442 -16.12 -3.23 -12.33
CA ASP A 442 -16.32 -2.36 -13.50
C ASP A 442 -17.71 -1.68 -13.48
N GLY A 443 -18.69 -2.30 -12.83
CA GLY A 443 -20.05 -1.77 -12.66
C GLY A 443 -20.21 -0.75 -11.52
N ILE A 444 -19.18 -0.55 -10.68
CA ILE A 444 -19.21 0.46 -9.62
C ILE A 444 -18.98 1.83 -10.25
N ASP A 445 -19.81 2.80 -9.86
CA ASP A 445 -19.64 4.19 -10.23
C ASP A 445 -18.38 4.76 -9.54
N THR A 446 -17.32 4.98 -10.32
CA THR A 446 -16.07 5.54 -9.82
C THR A 446 -16.26 6.94 -9.25
N GLY A 447 -17.19 7.73 -9.79
CA GLY A 447 -17.51 9.06 -9.27
C GLY A 447 -18.12 9.01 -7.88
N ASP A 448 -18.99 8.04 -7.63
CA ASP A 448 -19.57 7.82 -6.30
C ASP A 448 -18.48 7.46 -5.27
N VAL A 449 -17.56 6.55 -5.63
CA VAL A 449 -16.45 6.16 -4.75
C VAL A 449 -15.52 7.35 -4.46
N VAL A 450 -15.11 8.09 -5.50
CA VAL A 450 -14.23 9.25 -5.32
C VAL A 450 -14.87 10.28 -4.40
N LYS A 451 -16.13 10.63 -4.65
CA LYS A 451 -16.87 11.63 -3.88
C LYS A 451 -16.94 11.34 -2.38
N HIS A 452 -17.05 10.06 -2.01
CA HIS A 452 -17.29 9.67 -0.62
C HIS A 452 -16.03 9.28 0.14
N TYR A 453 -15.01 8.76 -0.56
CA TYR A 453 -13.85 8.15 0.07
C TYR A 453 -12.54 8.82 -0.31
N ALA A 454 -12.47 9.44 -1.50
CA ALA A 454 -11.20 9.86 -2.11
C ALA A 454 -11.13 11.37 -2.38
N SER A 455 -12.10 12.17 -1.91
CA SER A 455 -12.11 13.62 -2.11
C SER A 455 -12.35 14.38 -0.81
N ASP A 456 -11.53 15.40 -0.56
CA ASP A 456 -11.74 16.39 0.50
C ASP A 456 -12.75 17.47 0.08
N SER A 457 -12.89 17.68 -1.23
CA SER A 457 -13.93 18.53 -1.82
C SER A 457 -14.32 18.00 -3.19
N TRP A 458 -15.62 17.83 -3.40
CA TRP A 458 -16.20 17.32 -4.65
C TRP A 458 -16.79 18.47 -5.48
N ASP A 459 -16.69 18.39 -6.80
CA ASP A 459 -17.19 19.39 -7.74
C ASP A 459 -16.55 20.78 -7.52
N THR A 460 -15.21 20.77 -7.47
CA THR A 460 -14.38 21.95 -7.18
C THR A 460 -14.06 22.79 -8.41
N GLY A 461 -14.45 22.33 -9.59
CA GLY A 461 -14.05 22.87 -10.89
C GLY A 461 -15.18 23.32 -11.80
N THR A 462 -14.85 23.63 -13.05
CA THR A 462 -15.84 24.08 -14.05
C THR A 462 -16.14 22.94 -15.04
N ASP A 463 -16.96 21.98 -14.62
CA ASP A 463 -17.45 20.80 -15.36
C ASP A 463 -17.17 20.84 -16.89
N ALA A 464 -16.16 20.10 -17.33
CA ALA A 464 -16.02 19.74 -18.74
C ALA A 464 -17.08 18.67 -19.07
N SER A 465 -17.55 18.58 -20.32
CA SER A 465 -18.61 17.63 -20.71
C SER A 465 -18.22 16.19 -20.34
N GLY A 466 -18.90 15.61 -19.36
CA GLY A 466 -18.66 14.24 -18.87
C GLY A 466 -17.62 14.11 -17.76
N LYS A 467 -16.99 15.21 -17.31
CA LYS A 467 -15.96 15.18 -16.25
C LYS A 467 -16.30 16.07 -15.06
N THR A 468 -16.22 15.53 -13.85
CA THR A 468 -16.35 16.30 -12.59
C THR A 468 -15.00 16.42 -11.91
N GLU A 469 -14.56 17.64 -11.64
CA GLU A 469 -13.30 17.92 -10.95
C GLU A 469 -13.47 17.79 -9.42
N PHE A 470 -12.42 17.36 -8.73
CA PHE A 470 -12.40 17.22 -7.27
C PHE A 470 -11.01 17.52 -6.67
N ASP A 471 -10.99 17.88 -5.38
CA ASP A 471 -9.77 17.97 -4.58
C ASP A 471 -9.50 16.60 -3.92
N PRO A 472 -8.41 15.91 -4.29
CA PRO A 472 -8.11 14.58 -3.77
C PRO A 472 -7.79 14.61 -2.27
N SER A 473 -8.24 13.60 -1.51
CA SER A 473 -7.97 13.50 -0.06
C SER A 473 -6.54 13.09 0.29
N TRP A 474 -5.79 12.54 -0.68
CA TRP A 474 -4.44 12.01 -0.46
C TRP A 474 -3.32 13.03 -0.72
N ARG A 475 -3.61 14.19 -1.32
CA ARG A 475 -2.63 15.26 -1.56
C ARG A 475 -3.29 16.63 -1.58
N SER A 476 -2.55 17.66 -1.22
CA SER A 476 -3.07 19.04 -1.26
C SER A 476 -2.99 19.64 -2.66
N SER A 477 -4.12 20.11 -3.20
CA SER A 477 -4.16 20.90 -4.43
C SER A 477 -4.16 22.40 -4.11
N LYS A 478 -3.27 23.18 -4.75
CA LYS A 478 -3.30 24.66 -4.63
C LYS A 478 -4.39 25.30 -5.48
N SER A 479 -4.86 24.63 -6.54
CA SER A 479 -5.87 25.15 -7.47
C SER A 479 -7.27 24.55 -7.27
N GLY A 480 -7.38 23.40 -6.58
CA GLY A 480 -8.63 22.67 -6.42
C GLY A 480 -9.15 22.01 -7.70
N THR A 481 -8.38 21.99 -8.79
CA THR A 481 -8.84 21.54 -10.14
C THR A 481 -7.91 20.47 -10.75
N SER A 482 -7.17 19.75 -9.92
CA SER A 482 -6.08 18.88 -10.41
C SER A 482 -6.54 17.47 -10.77
N CYS A 483 -7.57 16.95 -10.09
CA CYS A 483 -8.13 15.63 -10.38
C CYS A 483 -9.55 15.74 -10.95
N TYR A 484 -9.94 14.79 -11.78
CA TYR A 484 -11.27 14.70 -12.35
C TYR A 484 -11.76 13.26 -12.41
N VAL A 485 -13.08 13.07 -12.37
CA VAL A 485 -13.77 11.83 -12.71
C VAL A 485 -14.38 12.01 -14.08
N ASP A 486 -14.04 11.14 -15.03
CA ASP A 486 -14.74 10.97 -16.29
C ASP A 486 -15.87 9.95 -16.13
N HIS A 487 -17.11 10.45 -16.15
CA HIS A 487 -18.33 9.64 -16.03
C HIS A 487 -18.64 8.84 -17.29
N GLY A 488 -18.11 9.24 -18.46
CA GLY A 488 -18.24 8.49 -19.70
C GLY A 488 -17.34 7.25 -19.73
N GLU A 489 -16.12 7.39 -19.23
CA GLU A 489 -15.14 6.31 -19.12
C GLU A 489 -15.19 5.54 -17.79
N ASN A 490 -16.02 6.00 -16.84
CA ASN A 490 -16.13 5.51 -15.47
C ASN A 490 -14.77 5.42 -14.75
N ARG A 491 -13.90 6.43 -14.92
CA ARG A 491 -12.55 6.47 -14.33
C ARG A 491 -12.24 7.85 -13.78
N PHE A 492 -11.28 7.94 -12.88
CA PHE A 492 -10.68 9.21 -12.49
C PHE A 492 -9.29 9.37 -13.09
N GLY A 493 -8.86 10.61 -13.26
CA GLY A 493 -7.54 10.97 -13.75
C GLY A 493 -7.04 12.26 -13.11
N ASP A 494 -5.73 12.40 -13.11
CA ASP A 494 -5.02 13.61 -12.75
C ASP A 494 -4.65 14.36 -14.04
N ALA A 495 -4.87 15.67 -14.10
CA ALA A 495 -4.55 16.46 -15.28
C ALA A 495 -3.06 16.84 -15.36
N GLY A 496 -2.33 16.80 -14.23
CA GLY A 496 -0.92 17.17 -14.13
C GLY A 496 0.05 16.00 -14.04
N GLU A 497 -0.45 14.79 -13.80
CA GLU A 497 0.33 13.57 -13.57
C GLU A 497 -0.23 12.41 -14.43
N SER A 498 0.55 11.36 -14.64
CA SER A 498 0.10 10.12 -15.30
C SER A 498 -0.89 9.29 -14.47
N GLY A 499 -1.23 9.77 -13.27
CA GLY A 499 -2.05 9.08 -12.29
C GLY A 499 -3.54 9.05 -12.63
N GLY A 500 -4.15 7.88 -12.50
CA GLY A 500 -5.58 7.68 -12.72
C GLY A 500 -6.00 6.22 -12.49
N GLY A 501 -7.30 5.96 -12.40
CA GLY A 501 -7.80 4.61 -12.18
C GLY A 501 -9.32 4.52 -12.04
N TYR A 502 -9.78 3.34 -11.64
CA TYR A 502 -11.19 3.02 -11.43
C TYR A 502 -11.53 3.01 -9.93
N ALA A 503 -12.79 2.73 -9.60
CA ALA A 503 -13.32 2.61 -8.23
C ALA A 503 -12.37 1.95 -7.21
N ALA A 504 -11.73 0.82 -7.55
CA ALA A 504 -10.80 0.15 -6.63
C ALA A 504 -9.56 0.99 -6.31
N LYS A 505 -9.01 1.72 -7.28
CA LYS A 505 -7.84 2.60 -7.06
C LYS A 505 -8.23 3.86 -6.30
N ALA A 506 -9.42 4.42 -6.60
CA ALA A 506 -9.97 5.54 -5.83
C ALA A 506 -10.16 5.18 -4.35
N MET A 507 -10.76 4.01 -4.07
CA MET A 507 -10.90 3.51 -2.69
C MET A 507 -9.54 3.30 -2.02
N ALA A 508 -8.56 2.74 -2.75
CA ALA A 508 -7.22 2.52 -2.21
C ALA A 508 -6.51 3.82 -1.81
N LEU A 509 -6.66 4.89 -2.60
CA LEU A 509 -6.13 6.22 -2.28
C LEU A 509 -6.86 6.86 -1.10
N GLY A 510 -8.19 6.79 -1.09
CA GLY A 510 -9.03 7.36 -0.05
C GLY A 510 -8.80 6.75 1.35
N GLU A 511 -8.61 5.44 1.41
CA GLU A 511 -8.32 4.71 2.65
C GLU A 511 -6.82 4.69 3.02
N GLY A 512 -5.95 5.30 2.20
CA GLY A 512 -4.51 5.34 2.42
C GLY A 512 -3.80 3.98 2.31
N ILE A 513 -4.37 3.06 1.52
CA ILE A 513 -3.75 1.76 1.15
C ILE A 513 -2.58 1.99 0.17
N ILE A 514 -2.75 2.97 -0.72
CA ILE A 514 -1.69 3.57 -1.53
C ILE A 514 -1.70 5.09 -1.28
N TYR A 515 -0.57 5.74 -1.49
CA TYR A 515 -0.40 7.16 -1.17
C TYR A 515 -0.25 8.05 -2.41
N ASP A 516 0.09 7.45 -3.55
CA ASP A 516 0.27 8.16 -4.82
C ASP A 516 -0.64 7.60 -5.92
N ALA A 517 -1.19 8.48 -6.75
CA ALA A 517 -2.04 8.09 -7.88
C ALA A 517 -1.24 7.42 -9.00
N ASP A 518 0.08 7.59 -9.04
CA ASP A 518 1.00 6.88 -9.93
C ASP A 518 1.33 5.45 -9.42
N ASP A 519 1.07 5.13 -8.15
CA ASP A 519 1.37 3.79 -7.60
C ASP A 519 0.54 2.70 -8.28
N ASP A 520 1.16 1.55 -8.57
CA ASP A 520 0.47 0.37 -9.10
C ASP A 520 -0.40 -0.29 -8.01
N LEU A 521 -1.70 -0.43 -8.27
CA LEU A 521 -2.60 -1.19 -7.40
C LEU A 521 -2.51 -2.69 -7.73
N GLY A 522 -1.60 -3.40 -7.07
CA GLY A 522 -1.37 -4.83 -7.27
C GLY A 522 -1.48 -5.67 -5.99
N GLY A 523 -1.48 -6.99 -6.17
CA GLY A 523 -1.26 -7.94 -5.07
C GLY A 523 -2.23 -7.82 -3.88
N GLU A 524 -1.67 -7.67 -2.68
CA GLU A 524 -2.39 -7.57 -1.41
C GLU A 524 -3.18 -6.27 -1.31
N GLN A 525 -2.59 -5.14 -1.73
CA GLN A 525 -3.22 -3.81 -1.74
C GLN A 525 -4.50 -3.79 -2.59
N TRP A 526 -4.49 -4.46 -3.75
CA TRP A 526 -5.70 -4.62 -4.56
C TRP A 526 -6.79 -5.40 -3.81
N GLY A 527 -6.40 -6.47 -3.10
CA GLY A 527 -7.33 -7.26 -2.29
C GLY A 527 -7.93 -6.47 -1.11
N GLU A 528 -7.13 -5.63 -0.47
CA GLU A 528 -7.57 -4.71 0.59
C GLU A 528 -8.56 -3.68 0.05
N ALA A 529 -8.25 -3.04 -1.08
CA ALA A 529 -9.14 -2.05 -1.70
C ALA A 529 -10.51 -2.62 -2.10
N VAL A 530 -10.52 -3.84 -2.66
CA VAL A 530 -11.77 -4.55 -2.99
C VAL A 530 -12.55 -4.94 -1.72
N THR A 531 -11.87 -5.18 -0.61
CA THR A 531 -12.53 -5.46 0.68
C THR A 531 -13.14 -4.18 1.27
N ALA A 532 -12.41 -3.06 1.24
CA ALA A 532 -12.93 -1.76 1.64
C ALA A 532 -14.16 -1.34 0.84
N LEU A 533 -14.20 -1.60 -0.48
CA LEU A 533 -15.41 -1.41 -1.29
C LEU A 533 -16.59 -2.29 -0.81
N ARG A 534 -16.37 -3.54 -0.42
CA ARG A 534 -17.47 -4.36 0.16
C ARG A 534 -17.96 -3.80 1.48
N ASP A 535 -17.04 -3.38 2.36
CA ASP A 535 -17.37 -2.84 3.67
C ASP A 535 -18.11 -1.50 3.59
N ALA A 536 -17.83 -0.72 2.54
CA ALA A 536 -18.58 0.47 2.14
C ALA A 536 -20.01 0.17 1.63
N GLY A 537 -20.33 -1.10 1.36
CA GLY A 537 -21.67 -1.55 0.96
C GLY A 537 -21.86 -1.79 -0.54
N TYR A 538 -20.80 -1.76 -1.35
CA TYR A 538 -20.88 -2.13 -2.77
C TYR A 538 -21.06 -3.64 -2.95
N ASP A 539 -21.98 -4.04 -3.83
CA ASP A 539 -22.33 -5.44 -4.08
C ASP A 539 -21.28 -6.16 -4.94
N ILE A 540 -20.17 -6.55 -4.28
CA ILE A 540 -19.05 -7.23 -4.93
C ILE A 540 -18.96 -8.67 -4.40
N PRO A 541 -19.13 -9.70 -5.24
CA PRO A 541 -19.05 -11.08 -4.78
C PRO A 541 -17.62 -11.46 -4.39
N ILE A 542 -17.47 -12.45 -3.51
CA ILE A 542 -16.17 -13.00 -3.12
C ILE A 542 -15.82 -14.15 -4.06
N TRP A 543 -14.64 -14.07 -4.70
CA TRP A 543 -14.16 -15.14 -5.55
C TRP A 543 -13.69 -16.36 -4.74
N VAL A 544 -14.26 -17.53 -5.03
CA VAL A 544 -14.04 -18.82 -4.37
C VAL A 544 -13.91 -19.93 -5.43
N PRO A 545 -12.70 -20.24 -5.92
CA PRO A 545 -12.52 -21.21 -7.00
C PRO A 545 -12.95 -22.64 -6.60
N GLU A 546 -13.69 -23.31 -7.49
CA GLU A 546 -14.07 -24.72 -7.33
C GLU A 546 -12.89 -25.67 -7.53
N ALA A 547 -13.04 -26.90 -7.05
CA ALA A 547 -12.18 -27.99 -7.50
C ALA A 547 -12.23 -28.13 -9.03
N GLY A 548 -11.07 -28.32 -9.65
CA GLY A 548 -10.87 -28.34 -11.11
C GLY A 548 -10.68 -26.97 -11.76
N SER A 549 -10.87 -25.85 -11.04
CA SER A 549 -10.70 -24.50 -11.59
C SER A 549 -9.24 -24.18 -11.91
N GLN A 550 -8.99 -23.40 -12.97
CA GLN A 550 -7.63 -22.95 -13.30
C GLN A 550 -7.09 -21.95 -12.27
N ASP A 551 -5.83 -22.10 -11.88
CA ASP A 551 -5.11 -21.12 -11.06
C ASP A 551 -4.46 -20.01 -11.93
N LYS A 552 -4.00 -18.94 -11.27
CA LYS A 552 -3.36 -17.78 -11.94
C LYS A 552 -2.06 -18.11 -12.69
N SER A 553 -1.44 -19.26 -12.42
CA SER A 553 -0.22 -19.74 -13.08
C SER A 553 -0.50 -20.68 -14.26
N GLY A 554 -1.78 -20.94 -14.56
CA GLY A 554 -2.23 -21.87 -15.60
C GLY A 554 -2.31 -23.34 -15.15
N GLY A 555 -2.13 -23.61 -13.85
CA GLY A 555 -2.41 -24.90 -13.22
C GLY A 555 -3.90 -25.08 -12.92
N THR A 556 -4.29 -26.17 -12.27
CA THR A 556 -5.66 -26.42 -11.82
C THR A 556 -5.68 -26.74 -10.33
N TYR A 557 -6.66 -26.23 -9.61
CA TYR A 557 -6.89 -26.57 -8.22
C TYR A 557 -7.50 -27.97 -8.13
N ASP A 558 -6.77 -28.98 -7.66
CA ASP A 558 -7.33 -30.32 -7.47
C ASP A 558 -8.47 -30.32 -6.42
N GLN A 559 -8.44 -29.37 -5.48
CA GLN A 559 -9.47 -29.10 -4.48
C GLN A 559 -9.59 -27.59 -4.26
N MET A 560 -10.76 -27.12 -3.85
CA MET A 560 -10.95 -25.73 -3.42
C MET A 560 -9.89 -25.36 -2.38
N PRO A 561 -9.08 -24.31 -2.61
CA PRO A 561 -8.03 -23.90 -1.69
C PRO A 561 -8.56 -23.60 -0.30
N PHE A 562 -7.80 -23.89 0.74
CA PHE A 562 -8.26 -23.69 2.12
C PHE A 562 -8.57 -22.22 2.43
N TRP A 563 -7.83 -21.28 1.83
CA TRP A 563 -8.15 -19.85 1.96
C TRP A 563 -9.54 -19.50 1.40
N ALA A 564 -9.96 -20.17 0.32
CA ALA A 564 -11.24 -19.95 -0.34
C ALA A 564 -12.39 -20.51 0.50
N VAL A 565 -12.20 -21.68 1.14
CA VAL A 565 -13.16 -22.26 2.09
C VAL A 565 -13.44 -21.30 3.25
N ARG A 566 -12.41 -20.67 3.82
CA ARG A 566 -12.57 -19.70 4.91
C ARG A 566 -13.35 -18.47 4.47
N LYS A 567 -12.97 -17.88 3.32
CA LYS A 567 -13.66 -16.71 2.77
C LYS A 567 -15.12 -17.02 2.46
N ALA A 568 -15.41 -18.19 1.90
CA ALA A 568 -16.77 -18.63 1.63
C ALA A 568 -17.59 -18.84 2.90
N ALA A 569 -17.00 -19.43 3.95
CA ALA A 569 -17.68 -19.67 5.22
C ALA A 569 -18.14 -18.36 5.90
N VAL A 570 -17.32 -17.31 5.83
CA VAL A 570 -17.65 -15.97 6.34
C VAL A 570 -18.70 -15.31 5.45
N ALA A 571 -18.48 -15.29 4.14
CA ALA A 571 -19.38 -14.67 3.17
C ALA A 571 -20.81 -15.25 3.24
N LEU A 572 -20.94 -16.57 3.32
CA LEU A 572 -22.23 -17.27 3.42
C LEU A 572 -22.88 -17.17 4.81
N GLY A 573 -22.25 -16.47 5.76
CA GLY A 573 -22.76 -16.29 7.12
C GLY A 573 -22.77 -17.57 7.98
N ASN A 574 -22.06 -18.62 7.55
CA ASN A 574 -21.97 -19.90 8.27
C ASN A 574 -20.97 -19.85 9.43
N PHE A 575 -19.97 -18.96 9.35
CA PHE A 575 -18.92 -18.84 10.35
C PHE A 575 -18.47 -17.39 10.53
N PRO A 576 -18.30 -16.89 11.77
CA PRO A 576 -17.84 -15.51 12.00
C PRO A 576 -16.33 -15.36 11.76
N GLU A 577 -15.89 -14.20 11.28
CA GLU A 577 -14.50 -13.94 10.93
C GLU A 577 -13.55 -14.01 12.15
N ASP A 578 -13.99 -13.57 13.32
CA ASP A 578 -13.26 -13.67 14.59
C ASP A 578 -13.27 -15.08 15.21
N GLY A 579 -14.01 -16.03 14.60
CA GLY A 579 -14.12 -17.41 15.07
C GLY A 579 -12.95 -18.31 14.67
N PHE A 580 -12.06 -17.87 13.77
CA PHE A 580 -10.92 -18.67 13.34
C PHE A 580 -9.85 -18.75 14.43
N VAL A 581 -9.23 -19.92 14.60
CA VAL A 581 -8.14 -20.15 15.54
C VAL A 581 -6.82 -20.32 14.80
N ALA A 582 -5.72 -19.81 15.34
CA ALA A 582 -4.41 -20.00 14.75
C ALA A 582 -4.04 -21.50 14.73
N LYS A 583 -3.83 -22.05 13.54
CA LYS A 583 -3.35 -23.42 13.30
C LYS A 583 -2.01 -23.37 12.60
N THR A 584 -1.22 -24.43 12.71
CA THR A 584 0.05 -24.54 12.00
C THR A 584 -0.05 -25.61 10.94
N SER A 585 0.41 -25.28 9.74
CA SER A 585 0.55 -26.21 8.62
C SER A 585 1.77 -27.11 8.81
N ASP A 586 1.85 -28.18 8.03
CA ASP A 586 2.95 -29.14 8.05
C ASP A 586 4.32 -28.48 7.76
N ASP A 587 4.32 -27.37 7.02
CA ASP A 587 5.50 -26.57 6.69
C ASP A 587 5.89 -25.57 7.80
N GLY A 588 5.20 -25.59 8.94
CA GLY A 588 5.46 -24.71 10.08
C GLY A 588 4.82 -23.32 9.99
N ASN A 589 4.14 -23.00 8.89
CA ASN A 589 3.45 -21.71 8.72
C ASN A 589 2.13 -21.68 9.50
N THR A 590 1.92 -20.60 10.25
CA THR A 590 0.66 -20.34 10.96
C THR A 590 -0.40 -19.82 9.98
N TYR A 591 -1.61 -20.34 10.07
CA TYR A 591 -2.76 -19.90 9.30
C TYR A 591 -4.03 -19.90 10.18
N PRO A 592 -4.97 -18.96 9.96
CA PRO A 592 -6.29 -19.02 10.58
C PRO A 592 -7.04 -20.29 10.14
N GLY A 593 -7.45 -21.16 11.05
CA GLY A 593 -8.17 -22.40 10.74
C GLY A 593 -9.45 -22.55 11.55
N PHE A 594 -10.35 -23.44 11.11
CA PHE A 594 -11.59 -23.73 11.84
C PHE A 594 -11.28 -24.37 13.22
N PRO A 595 -12.03 -24.04 14.29
CA PRO A 595 -11.78 -24.53 15.64
C PRO A 595 -11.95 -26.04 15.82
N GLY A 596 -12.71 -26.71 14.94
CA GLY A 596 -12.83 -28.17 14.95
C GLY A 596 -13.44 -28.75 13.68
N SER A 597 -13.46 -30.10 13.59
CA SER A 597 -14.00 -30.85 12.43
C SER A 597 -15.42 -30.44 12.08
N LYS A 598 -16.28 -30.25 13.08
CA LYS A 598 -17.68 -29.83 12.88
C LYS A 598 -17.82 -28.46 12.21
N SER A 599 -17.08 -27.45 12.65
CA SER A 599 -17.10 -26.11 12.03
C SER A 599 -16.56 -26.12 10.61
N TYR A 600 -15.57 -26.97 10.32
CA TYR A 600 -15.04 -27.15 8.98
C TYR A 600 -16.05 -27.88 8.08
N ASN A 601 -16.67 -28.95 8.56
CA ASN A 601 -17.69 -29.70 7.81
C ASN A 601 -18.93 -28.86 7.50
N ASN A 602 -19.38 -28.04 8.46
CA ASN A 602 -20.48 -27.08 8.26
C ASN A 602 -20.16 -26.04 7.18
N ALA A 603 -18.90 -25.57 7.10
CA ALA A 603 -18.48 -24.66 6.06
C ALA A 603 -18.49 -25.34 4.68
N LEU A 604 -18.07 -26.60 4.60
CA LEU A 604 -18.18 -27.41 3.38
C LEU A 604 -19.64 -27.62 2.97
N ASP A 605 -20.54 -27.92 3.92
CA ASP A 605 -21.98 -28.04 3.67
C ASP A 605 -22.57 -26.75 3.06
N ALA A 606 -22.23 -25.59 3.61
CA ALA A 606 -22.73 -24.31 3.13
C ALA A 606 -22.23 -24.00 1.71
N ILE A 607 -20.99 -24.38 1.38
CA ILE A 607 -20.41 -24.23 0.03
C ILE A 607 -21.13 -25.15 -0.97
N GLU A 608 -21.42 -26.40 -0.60
CA GLU A 608 -22.21 -27.32 -1.42
C GLU A 608 -23.66 -26.83 -1.60
N GLU A 609 -24.29 -26.28 -0.55
CA GLU A 609 -25.64 -25.70 -0.60
C GLU A 609 -25.72 -24.45 -1.49
N ALA A 610 -24.63 -23.65 -1.51
CA ALA A 610 -24.46 -22.55 -2.46
C ALA A 610 -24.24 -23.04 -3.91
N GLY A 611 -24.11 -24.36 -4.13
CA GLY A 611 -23.98 -24.97 -5.45
C GLY A 611 -22.55 -25.05 -5.97
N LEU A 612 -21.53 -24.95 -5.11
CA LEU A 612 -20.12 -24.98 -5.48
C LEU A 612 -19.46 -26.33 -5.14
N GLU A 613 -18.65 -26.86 -6.05
CA GLU A 613 -17.87 -28.09 -5.84
C GLU A 613 -16.52 -27.80 -5.14
N HIS A 614 -16.37 -28.24 -3.88
CA HIS A 614 -15.12 -28.00 -3.14
C HIS A 614 -14.05 -29.09 -3.30
N GLY A 615 -14.41 -30.34 -3.62
CA GLY A 615 -13.47 -31.47 -3.79
C GLY A 615 -12.67 -31.88 -2.54
N ARG A 616 -12.79 -31.15 -1.42
CA ARG A 616 -12.17 -31.48 -0.13
C ARG A 616 -12.90 -32.62 0.61
N GLU A 617 -12.13 -33.45 1.32
CA GLU A 617 -12.68 -34.44 2.24
C GLU A 617 -13.18 -33.79 3.54
N ARG A 618 -14.29 -34.33 4.06
CA ARG A 618 -14.82 -33.94 5.38
C ARG A 618 -13.89 -34.44 6.47
N ALA A 619 -13.70 -33.61 7.49
CA ALA A 619 -12.91 -34.00 8.64
C ALA A 619 -13.66 -35.08 9.44
N ASP A 620 -12.92 -36.10 9.88
CA ASP A 620 -13.45 -37.16 10.72
C ASP A 620 -13.99 -36.56 12.03
N GLU A 621 -15.26 -36.84 12.33
CA GLU A 621 -15.93 -36.45 13.57
C GLU A 621 -15.76 -37.51 14.67
N SER A 622 -15.05 -38.60 14.36
CA SER A 622 -14.80 -39.68 15.31
C SER A 622 -14.16 -39.14 16.58
N PRO A 623 -14.77 -39.38 17.74
CA PRO A 623 -14.22 -38.93 19.02
C PRO A 623 -12.81 -39.49 19.23
N ILE A 624 -11.94 -38.67 19.81
CA ILE A 624 -10.50 -38.96 20.07
C ILE A 624 -10.30 -40.03 21.16
N HIS A 625 -11.37 -40.73 21.55
CA HIS A 625 -11.43 -41.71 22.62
C HIS A 625 -12.30 -42.90 22.20
N PRO A 626 -12.12 -44.10 22.78
CA PRO A 626 -12.85 -45.28 22.34
C PRO A 626 -14.37 -45.12 22.56
N VAL A 627 -15.15 -45.43 21.52
CA VAL A 627 -16.62 -45.43 21.54
C VAL A 627 -17.16 -46.77 21.07
N TYR A 628 -18.18 -47.24 21.78
CA TYR A 628 -18.82 -48.52 21.53
C TYR A 628 -20.33 -48.36 21.44
N GLU A 629 -20.89 -48.70 20.30
CA GLU A 629 -22.33 -48.88 20.15
C GLU A 629 -22.80 -50.00 21.10
N LEU A 630 -23.86 -49.71 21.88
CA LEU A 630 -24.39 -50.65 22.87
C LEU A 630 -25.50 -51.53 22.28
N LEU A 631 -26.23 -51.05 21.29
CA LEU A 631 -27.45 -51.70 20.81
C LEU A 631 -27.50 -51.71 19.28
N ASP A 632 -27.64 -52.89 18.68
CA ASP A 632 -27.73 -53.06 17.24
C ASP A 632 -29.19 -53.27 16.79
N GLY A 633 -29.67 -52.47 15.82
CA GLY A 633 -30.95 -52.70 15.12
C GLY A 633 -31.64 -51.41 14.65
N GLU A 634 -32.37 -51.47 13.52
CA GLU A 634 -33.05 -50.31 12.90
C GLU A 634 -34.05 -49.57 13.81
N ASP A 635 -34.57 -50.25 14.85
CA ASP A 635 -35.51 -49.69 15.83
C ASP A 635 -34.91 -49.53 17.25
N ALA A 636 -33.61 -49.79 17.42
CA ALA A 636 -32.94 -49.65 18.72
C ALA A 636 -32.60 -48.18 18.98
N PRO A 637 -32.68 -47.70 20.24
CA PRO A 637 -32.21 -46.35 20.55
C PRO A 637 -30.71 -46.27 20.34
N ASP A 638 -30.27 -45.24 19.64
CA ASP A 638 -28.87 -44.91 19.43
C ASP A 638 -28.21 -44.62 20.78
N ALA A 639 -27.44 -45.60 21.26
CA ALA A 639 -26.85 -45.59 22.60
C ALA A 639 -25.39 -46.02 22.52
N GLU A 640 -24.50 -45.15 22.99
CA GLU A 640 -23.07 -45.29 22.88
C GLU A 640 -22.42 -45.31 24.27
N LEU A 641 -21.34 -46.08 24.41
CA LEU A 641 -20.45 -46.05 25.56
C LEU A 641 -19.12 -45.41 25.17
N HIS A 642 -18.77 -44.32 25.84
CA HIS A 642 -17.50 -43.61 25.66
C HIS A 642 -16.56 -43.88 26.82
N LEU A 643 -15.28 -44.12 26.51
CA LEU A 643 -14.19 -44.24 27.48
C LEU A 643 -13.29 -43.00 27.41
N ILE A 644 -13.65 -41.93 28.11
CA ILE A 644 -12.93 -40.65 28.01
C ILE A 644 -11.74 -40.63 28.97
N PRO A 645 -10.48 -40.58 28.51
CA PRO A 645 -9.33 -40.46 29.39
C PRO A 645 -9.32 -39.10 30.11
N ILE A 646 -9.18 -39.12 31.43
CA ILE A 646 -9.07 -37.89 32.24
C ILE A 646 -7.61 -37.63 32.59
N THR A 647 -6.92 -38.66 33.06
CA THR A 647 -5.46 -38.65 33.32
C THR A 647 -4.90 -40.02 32.94
N GLY A 648 -3.58 -40.18 32.97
CA GLY A 648 -2.92 -41.50 32.78
C GLY A 648 -3.49 -42.60 33.66
N LYS A 649 -4.02 -42.26 34.85
CA LYS A 649 -4.59 -43.20 35.82
C LYS A 649 -6.12 -43.26 35.86
N LYS A 650 -6.82 -42.35 35.19
CA LYS A 650 -8.27 -42.16 35.35
C LYS A 650 -9.00 -42.08 34.02
N VAL A 651 -10.11 -42.79 33.94
CA VAL A 651 -11.01 -42.81 32.78
C VAL A 651 -12.43 -42.50 33.22
N GLN A 652 -13.18 -41.79 32.39
CA GLN A 652 -14.60 -41.55 32.55
C GLN A 652 -15.37 -42.46 31.63
N VAL A 653 -16.26 -43.27 32.19
CA VAL A 653 -17.26 -44.01 31.41
C VAL A 653 -18.47 -43.12 31.27
N VAL A 654 -18.87 -42.84 30.03
CA VAL A 654 -20.07 -42.08 29.70
C VAL A 654 -20.97 -42.97 28.85
N ILE A 655 -22.27 -42.93 29.11
CA ILE A 655 -23.26 -43.50 28.19
C ILE A 655 -24.12 -42.36 27.67
N GLU A 656 -24.18 -42.23 26.35
CA GLU A 656 -24.98 -41.22 25.67
C GLU A 656 -26.09 -41.90 24.85
N GLN A 657 -27.27 -41.29 24.82
CA GLN A 657 -28.41 -41.72 24.02
C GLN A 657 -28.89 -40.56 23.15
N ASN A 658 -28.91 -40.72 21.83
CA ASN A 658 -29.23 -39.65 20.87
C ASN A 658 -28.41 -38.36 21.15
N GLY A 659 -27.12 -38.50 21.47
CA GLY A 659 -26.24 -37.38 21.84
C GLY A 659 -26.52 -36.71 23.19
N GLN A 660 -27.41 -37.26 24.03
CA GLN A 660 -27.65 -36.80 25.40
C GLN A 660 -26.98 -37.72 26.42
N ARG A 661 -26.30 -37.12 27.40
CA ARG A 661 -25.57 -37.86 28.44
C ARG A 661 -26.50 -38.41 29.52
N GLU A 662 -26.65 -39.72 29.55
CA GLU A 662 -27.54 -40.44 30.48
C GLU A 662 -26.80 -41.05 31.68
N TYR A 663 -25.50 -41.36 31.51
CA TYR A 663 -24.68 -41.91 32.59
C TYR A 663 -23.24 -41.37 32.57
N LYS A 664 -22.65 -41.23 33.76
CA LYS A 664 -21.25 -40.84 33.93
C LYS A 664 -20.65 -41.42 35.21
N GLU A 665 -19.51 -42.09 35.11
CA GLU A 665 -18.72 -42.56 36.26
C GLU A 665 -17.22 -42.46 35.99
N THR A 666 -16.44 -41.94 36.94
CA THR A 666 -14.97 -41.93 36.86
C THR A 666 -14.37 -43.15 37.57
N LEU A 667 -13.46 -43.84 36.89
CA LEU A 667 -12.83 -45.10 37.32
C LEU A 667 -11.31 -45.05 37.12
N ASP A 668 -10.60 -46.03 37.69
CA ASP A 668 -9.17 -46.24 37.40
C ASP A 668 -9.02 -46.77 35.96
N ARG A 669 -7.99 -46.30 35.24
CA ARG A 669 -7.61 -46.84 33.93
C ARG A 669 -7.36 -48.35 34.04
N GLY A 670 -7.80 -49.10 33.03
CA GLY A 670 -7.69 -50.55 33.01
C GLY A 670 -8.77 -51.29 33.82
N PHE A 671 -9.79 -50.61 34.37
CA PHE A 671 -10.86 -51.30 35.10
C PHE A 671 -11.60 -52.35 34.24
N TRP A 672 -11.63 -52.16 32.92
CA TRP A 672 -12.21 -53.09 31.94
C TRP A 672 -11.54 -54.46 31.94
N SER A 673 -10.26 -54.56 32.30
CA SER A 673 -9.55 -55.85 32.43
C SER A 673 -10.05 -56.73 33.59
N ASN A 674 -10.84 -56.16 34.50
CA ASN A 674 -11.38 -56.90 35.64
C ASN A 674 -12.88 -57.17 35.43
N GLY A 675 -13.23 -58.42 35.11
CA GLY A 675 -14.62 -58.86 34.91
C GLY A 675 -15.57 -58.54 36.07
N THR A 676 -15.08 -58.49 37.32
CA THR A 676 -15.90 -58.07 38.48
C THR A 676 -16.17 -56.56 38.48
N LYS A 677 -15.18 -55.74 38.10
CA LYS A 677 -15.36 -54.29 37.98
C LYS A 677 -16.30 -53.96 36.82
N ARG A 678 -16.12 -54.59 35.64
CA ARG A 678 -17.05 -54.48 34.49
C ARG A 678 -18.50 -54.74 34.89
N GLY A 679 -18.75 -55.89 35.53
CA GLY A 679 -20.10 -56.27 35.96
C GLY A 679 -20.73 -55.30 36.97
N ARG A 680 -19.93 -54.63 37.81
CA ARG A 680 -20.42 -53.60 38.74
C ARG A 680 -20.78 -52.31 38.03
N VAL A 681 -19.99 -51.87 37.06
CA VAL A 681 -20.26 -50.66 36.25
C VAL A 681 -21.54 -50.88 35.44
N ALA A 682 -21.62 -51.98 34.69
CA ALA A 682 -22.83 -52.35 33.96
C ALA A 682 -24.06 -52.46 34.88
N GLY A 683 -23.90 -53.04 36.08
CA GLY A 683 -24.98 -53.14 37.07
C GLY A 683 -25.49 -51.79 37.60
N ARG A 684 -24.63 -50.75 37.64
CA ARG A 684 -25.03 -49.38 38.03
C ARG A 684 -25.65 -48.62 36.87
N ALA A 685 -25.14 -48.83 35.66
CA ALA A 685 -25.56 -48.12 34.45
C ALA A 685 -26.79 -48.74 33.75
N LYS A 686 -27.25 -49.91 34.19
CA LYS A 686 -28.34 -50.66 33.54
C LYS A 686 -29.70 -49.95 33.42
N ASN A 687 -29.91 -48.84 34.14
CA ASN A 687 -31.14 -48.05 34.06
C ASN A 687 -30.87 -46.66 33.43
N ALA A 688 -29.71 -46.46 32.79
CA ALA A 688 -29.32 -45.17 32.24
C ALA A 688 -30.14 -44.80 31.00
N VAL A 689 -30.30 -45.74 30.07
CA VAL A 689 -30.93 -45.47 28.77
C VAL A 689 -32.43 -45.72 28.86
N SER A 690 -33.22 -44.71 28.50
CA SER A 690 -34.68 -44.79 28.54
C SER A 690 -35.22 -45.61 27.37
N GLY A 691 -36.19 -46.49 27.63
CA GLY A 691 -36.82 -47.33 26.61
C GLY A 691 -36.09 -48.65 26.31
N VAL A 692 -34.98 -48.94 26.99
CA VAL A 692 -34.24 -50.21 26.87
C VAL A 692 -34.51 -51.10 28.07
N GLU A 693 -34.60 -52.41 27.85
CA GLU A 693 -34.74 -53.37 28.94
C GLU A 693 -33.44 -53.40 29.79
N PRO A 694 -33.52 -53.24 31.12
CA PRO A 694 -32.33 -53.07 31.95
C PRO A 694 -31.30 -54.20 31.88
N ASP A 695 -31.74 -55.46 31.81
CA ASP A 695 -30.80 -56.59 31.72
C ASP A 695 -30.17 -56.67 30.32
N ALA A 696 -30.87 -56.28 29.26
CA ALA A 696 -30.31 -56.13 27.91
C ALA A 696 -29.23 -55.03 27.86
N LEU A 697 -29.51 -53.83 28.39
CA LEU A 697 -28.52 -52.75 28.46
C LEU A 697 -27.31 -53.15 29.31
N LYS A 698 -27.53 -53.88 30.40
CA LYS A 698 -26.45 -54.38 31.26
C LYS A 698 -25.54 -55.36 30.54
N GLU A 699 -26.07 -56.27 29.73
CA GLU A 699 -25.22 -57.18 28.94
C GLU A 699 -24.50 -56.43 27.81
N ALA A 700 -25.17 -55.52 27.10
CA ALA A 700 -24.55 -54.63 26.11
C ALA A 700 -23.32 -53.86 26.66
N ILE A 701 -23.47 -53.24 27.84
CA ILE A 701 -22.36 -52.51 28.49
C ILE A 701 -21.20 -53.46 28.85
N LYS A 702 -21.49 -54.71 29.26
CA LYS A 702 -20.43 -55.68 29.55
C LYS A 702 -19.71 -56.12 28.28
N ASP A 703 -20.42 -56.29 27.18
CA ASP A 703 -19.85 -56.70 25.91
C ASP A 703 -18.95 -55.59 25.35
N ALA A 704 -19.41 -54.33 25.38
CA ALA A 704 -18.59 -53.15 25.05
C ALA A 704 -17.31 -53.07 25.90
N LEU A 705 -17.42 -53.20 27.23
CA LEU A 705 -16.24 -53.21 28.12
C LEU A 705 -15.37 -54.48 27.96
N THR A 706 -15.89 -55.55 27.37
CA THR A 706 -15.09 -56.73 27.02
C THR A 706 -14.35 -56.50 25.71
N LYS A 707 -14.96 -55.79 24.76
CA LYS A 707 -14.29 -55.34 23.54
C LYS A 707 -13.14 -54.38 23.85
N ALA A 708 -13.35 -53.41 24.74
CA ALA A 708 -12.27 -52.51 25.20
C ALA A 708 -11.08 -53.24 25.84
N ASP A 709 -11.31 -54.37 26.50
CA ASP A 709 -10.26 -55.22 27.08
C ASP A 709 -9.51 -56.05 26.03
N LEU A 710 -10.15 -56.37 24.90
CA LEU A 710 -9.49 -57.02 23.78
C LEU A 710 -8.65 -56.03 22.96
N GLU A 711 -9.09 -54.78 22.89
CA GLU A 711 -8.42 -53.70 22.16
C GLU A 711 -7.31 -53.04 22.97
N SER A 712 -7.26 -53.23 24.29
CA SER A 712 -6.32 -52.50 25.17
C SER A 712 -4.84 -52.79 24.94
N ASP A 713 -4.50 -53.83 24.18
CA ASP A 713 -3.12 -54.14 23.79
C ASP A 713 -2.75 -53.56 22.41
N THR A 714 -3.64 -52.80 21.77
CA THR A 714 -3.40 -52.17 20.47
C THR A 714 -2.83 -50.75 20.61
N ASP A 715 -1.92 -50.38 19.72
CA ASP A 715 -1.33 -49.03 19.70
C ASP A 715 -2.40 -47.94 19.49
N GLU A 716 -3.43 -48.24 18.69
CA GLU A 716 -4.56 -47.34 18.41
C GLU A 716 -5.40 -47.06 19.67
N PHE A 717 -5.73 -48.10 20.45
CA PHE A 717 -6.46 -47.91 21.71
C PHE A 717 -5.62 -47.15 22.73
N GLU A 718 -4.32 -47.44 22.82
CA GLU A 718 -3.41 -46.71 23.70
C GLU A 718 -3.28 -45.23 23.31
N GLU A 719 -3.29 -44.92 22.01
CA GLU A 719 -3.32 -43.54 21.50
C GLU A 719 -4.62 -42.81 21.86
N GLN A 720 -5.78 -43.46 21.66
CA GLN A 720 -7.10 -42.93 22.03
C GLN A 720 -7.30 -42.79 23.55
N MET A 721 -6.51 -43.53 24.34
CA MET A 721 -6.56 -43.50 25.81
C MET A 721 -5.54 -42.52 26.43
N ARG A 722 -4.84 -41.72 25.64
CA ARG A 722 -4.00 -40.62 26.14
C ARG A 722 -4.90 -39.51 26.71
N SER A 723 -4.50 -38.93 27.83
CA SER A 723 -5.26 -37.79 28.38
C SER A 723 -5.14 -36.58 27.45
N PRO A 724 -6.16 -35.70 27.40
CA PRO A 724 -6.10 -34.45 26.62
C PRO A 724 -4.86 -33.60 26.92
N ARG A 725 -4.36 -33.73 28.14
CA ARG A 725 -3.19 -33.04 28.63
C ARG A 725 -1.87 -33.65 28.17
N GLU A 726 -1.79 -34.98 28.14
CA GLU A 726 -0.63 -35.65 27.55
C GLU A 726 -0.54 -35.31 26.06
N GLN A 727 -1.69 -35.29 25.36
CA GLN A 727 -1.79 -34.87 23.97
C GLN A 727 -1.34 -33.40 23.78
N ASP A 728 -1.85 -32.46 24.58
CA ASP A 728 -1.40 -31.04 24.53
C ASP A 728 0.13 -30.91 24.62
N LEU A 729 0.78 -31.63 25.54
CA LEU A 729 2.22 -31.57 25.71
C LEU A 729 2.97 -32.18 24.52
N ARG A 730 2.44 -33.22 23.89
CA ARG A 730 3.02 -33.82 22.68
C ARG A 730 2.90 -32.86 21.49
N ASP A 731 1.69 -32.34 21.26
CA ASP A 731 1.38 -31.45 20.14
C ASP A 731 2.19 -30.15 20.20
N ARG A 732 2.47 -29.68 21.42
CA ARG A 732 3.33 -28.51 21.64
C ARG A 732 4.82 -28.81 21.49
N THR A 733 5.25 -30.06 21.45
CA THR A 733 6.67 -30.42 21.28
C THR A 733 7.11 -30.12 19.85
N VAL A 734 8.00 -29.13 19.71
CA VAL A 734 8.56 -28.68 18.42
C VAL A 734 9.74 -29.53 18.01
N SER A 735 10.66 -29.79 18.95
CA SER A 735 11.86 -30.60 18.68
C SER A 735 12.41 -31.22 19.95
N VAL A 736 13.04 -32.39 19.80
CA VAL A 736 13.80 -33.05 20.87
C VAL A 736 15.20 -33.35 20.33
N ILE A 737 16.23 -32.70 20.89
CA ILE A 737 17.62 -32.89 20.47
C ILE A 737 18.41 -33.54 21.61
N CYS A 738 19.06 -34.66 21.33
CA CYS A 738 19.98 -35.32 22.25
C CYS A 738 21.43 -34.97 21.87
N TRP A 739 22.17 -34.44 22.85
CA TRP A 739 23.61 -34.22 22.78
C TRP A 739 24.31 -35.32 23.61
N PRO A 740 24.85 -36.36 22.97
CA PRO A 740 25.53 -37.43 23.69
C PRO A 740 26.89 -36.94 24.20
N ALA A 741 27.24 -37.30 25.44
CA ALA A 741 28.60 -37.16 25.98
C ALA A 741 29.03 -38.46 26.68
N GLU A 742 30.34 -38.69 26.81
CA GLU A 742 30.90 -39.94 27.36
C GLU A 742 30.36 -40.29 28.76
N GLU A 743 30.00 -39.30 29.59
CA GLU A 743 29.54 -39.51 30.96
C GLU A 743 28.13 -38.96 31.27
N SER A 744 27.52 -38.16 30.40
CA SER A 744 26.17 -37.60 30.61
C SER A 744 25.54 -37.08 29.32
N ALA A 745 24.44 -37.69 28.88
CA ALA A 745 23.63 -37.15 27.78
C ALA A 745 22.75 -35.98 28.25
N GLU A 746 22.56 -35.01 27.36
CA GLU A 746 21.73 -33.82 27.57
C GLU A 746 20.65 -33.77 26.48
N TRP A 747 19.39 -33.67 26.89
CA TRP A 747 18.24 -33.53 26.00
C TRP A 747 17.75 -32.09 26.02
N VAL A 748 17.48 -31.55 24.84
CA VAL A 748 16.98 -30.21 24.63
C VAL A 748 15.62 -30.35 23.96
N ILE A 749 14.56 -30.10 24.72
CA ILE A 749 13.17 -30.23 24.29
C ILE A 749 12.66 -28.81 24.06
N THR A 750 12.26 -28.49 22.84
CA THR A 750 11.66 -27.19 22.51
C THR A 750 10.16 -27.38 22.41
N MET A 751 9.39 -26.57 23.11
CA MET A 751 7.93 -26.63 23.09
C MET A 751 7.31 -25.25 22.88
N ARG A 752 6.15 -25.22 22.24
CA ARG A 752 5.37 -24.00 22.12
C ARG A 752 4.77 -23.59 23.47
N PRO A 753 4.71 -22.29 23.78
CA PRO A 753 4.01 -21.80 24.96
C PRO A 753 2.51 -22.16 24.89
N THR A 754 1.83 -22.22 26.04
CA THR A 754 0.36 -22.39 26.09
C THR A 754 -0.32 -21.16 25.50
N ALA A 755 -1.56 -21.29 25.00
CA ALA A 755 -2.33 -20.15 24.49
C ALA A 755 -2.50 -19.01 25.51
N ASP A 756 -2.57 -19.35 26.80
CA ASP A 756 -2.67 -18.38 27.90
C ASP A 756 -1.30 -17.84 28.40
N SER A 757 -0.20 -18.21 27.74
CA SER A 757 1.14 -17.72 28.10
C SER A 757 1.36 -16.31 27.54
N PRO A 758 2.02 -15.42 28.29
CA PRO A 758 2.45 -14.12 27.76
C PRO A 758 3.60 -14.23 26.74
N GLU A 759 4.27 -15.39 26.65
CA GLU A 759 5.34 -15.65 25.70
C GLU A 759 4.76 -16.21 24.39
N SER A 760 5.18 -15.68 23.25
CA SER A 760 4.76 -16.15 21.92
C SER A 760 5.76 -17.09 21.26
N GLU A 761 7.02 -17.10 21.71
CA GLU A 761 8.10 -17.90 21.11
C GLU A 761 8.28 -19.28 21.76
N PRO A 762 8.66 -20.32 20.99
CA PRO A 762 8.98 -21.65 21.52
C PRO A 762 10.06 -21.60 22.61
N GLN A 763 9.77 -22.23 23.74
CA GLN A 763 10.67 -22.30 24.88
C GLN A 763 11.46 -23.60 24.86
N THR A 764 12.73 -23.51 25.24
CA THR A 764 13.64 -24.66 25.25
C THR A 764 13.95 -25.12 26.66
N PHE A 765 13.80 -26.41 26.89
CA PHE A 765 13.99 -27.09 28.17
C PHE A 765 15.15 -28.07 28.06
N THR A 766 16.10 -27.96 28.98
CA THR A 766 17.25 -28.86 29.02
C THR A 766 17.10 -29.86 30.14
N PHE A 767 17.23 -31.15 29.82
CA PHE A 767 17.18 -32.27 30.75
C PHE A 767 18.49 -33.06 30.69
N ASP A 768 19.04 -33.43 31.84
CA ASP A 768 20.04 -34.49 31.91
C ASP A 768 19.39 -35.89 31.92
N ASN A 769 20.22 -36.92 31.74
CA ASN A 769 19.77 -38.32 31.73
C ASN A 769 18.98 -38.72 32.98
N GLY A 770 19.36 -38.21 34.14
CA GLY A 770 18.64 -38.48 35.39
C GLY A 770 17.30 -37.76 35.45
N GLN A 771 17.19 -36.56 34.89
CA GLN A 771 15.96 -35.77 34.87
C GLN A 771 14.92 -36.32 33.90
N LEU A 772 15.33 -36.78 32.72
CA LEU A 772 14.41 -37.32 31.72
C LEU A 772 13.90 -38.72 32.12
N THR A 773 14.74 -39.57 32.70
CA THR A 773 14.40 -40.99 32.98
C THR A 773 13.80 -41.24 34.35
N ASN A 774 13.88 -40.29 35.29
CA ASN A 774 13.37 -40.49 36.65
C ASN A 774 11.92 -39.98 36.74
N ALA A 775 10.99 -40.92 36.95
CA ALA A 775 9.55 -40.69 36.93
C ALA A 775 9.01 -40.02 38.22
N ASP A 776 9.72 -39.04 38.80
CA ASP A 776 9.23 -38.24 39.92
C ASP A 776 8.71 -36.88 39.41
N PRO A 777 7.38 -36.72 39.24
CA PRO A 777 6.79 -35.45 38.79
C PRO A 777 7.07 -34.31 39.77
N GLY A 778 7.34 -34.62 41.05
CA GLY A 778 7.71 -33.64 42.06
C GLY A 778 9.07 -32.99 41.80
N HIS A 779 10.00 -33.73 41.21
CA HIS A 779 11.33 -33.22 40.85
C HIS A 779 11.25 -32.28 39.63
N PHE A 780 10.57 -32.71 38.56
CA PHE A 780 10.25 -31.90 37.38
C PHE A 780 9.52 -30.59 37.76
N ARG A 781 8.48 -30.69 38.59
CA ARG A 781 7.69 -29.56 39.08
C ARG A 781 8.54 -28.52 39.81
N SER A 782 9.60 -28.93 40.50
CA SER A 782 10.48 -28.04 41.27
C SER A 782 11.52 -27.30 40.41
N LEU A 783 11.92 -27.89 39.27
CA LEU A 783 12.95 -27.35 38.37
C LEU A 783 12.37 -26.41 37.31
N HIS A 784 11.15 -26.67 36.83
CA HIS A 784 10.54 -25.94 35.72
C HIS A 784 9.28 -25.15 36.12
N THR A 785 9.11 -24.86 37.41
CA THR A 785 7.92 -24.19 37.99
C THR A 785 7.65 -22.81 37.38
N GLY A 786 8.67 -22.13 36.86
CA GLY A 786 8.55 -20.82 36.24
C GLY A 786 8.40 -20.84 34.71
N ALA A 787 8.73 -21.95 34.05
CA ALA A 787 8.88 -22.01 32.59
C ALA A 787 7.67 -22.61 31.86
N PHE A 788 6.80 -23.34 32.58
CA PHE A 788 5.53 -23.85 32.02
C PHE A 788 4.33 -22.91 32.23
N PHE A 789 4.54 -21.76 32.88
CA PHE A 789 3.58 -20.70 33.27
C PHE A 789 2.31 -21.13 34.05
N GLU A 790 1.85 -22.37 33.93
CA GLU A 790 0.82 -22.97 34.77
C GLU A 790 1.38 -24.19 35.53
N LYS A 791 0.88 -24.45 36.74
CA LYS A 791 1.27 -25.64 37.52
C LYS A 791 0.72 -26.89 36.86
N ILE A 792 1.48 -27.46 35.92
CA ILE A 792 1.11 -28.72 35.29
C ILE A 792 1.33 -29.88 36.30
N ASP A 793 0.30 -30.19 37.11
CA ASP A 793 0.13 -31.45 37.88
C ASP A 793 0.02 -32.75 37.02
N ILE A 794 1.07 -33.14 36.29
CA ILE A 794 1.11 -34.39 35.51
C ILE A 794 1.30 -35.62 36.43
N ASP A 795 0.59 -36.71 36.16
CA ASP A 795 0.77 -37.94 36.93
C ASP A 795 1.94 -38.81 36.40
N PRO A 796 2.54 -39.70 37.22
CA PRO A 796 3.72 -40.47 36.81
C PRO A 796 3.56 -41.31 35.53
N GLU A 797 2.33 -41.72 35.20
CA GLU A 797 2.05 -42.55 34.03
C GLU A 797 2.02 -41.69 32.76
N GLU A 798 1.39 -40.51 32.83
CA GLU A 798 1.46 -39.50 31.77
C GLU A 798 2.91 -39.03 31.51
N TRP A 799 3.71 -38.86 32.58
CA TRP A 799 5.12 -38.50 32.46
C TRP A 799 5.95 -39.59 31.79
N ALA A 800 5.73 -40.86 32.15
CA ALA A 800 6.43 -41.99 31.54
C ALA A 800 6.08 -42.11 30.04
N ASN A 801 4.82 -41.86 29.67
CA ASN A 801 4.40 -41.88 28.28
C ASN A 801 5.02 -40.72 27.48
N LEU A 802 4.98 -39.50 28.02
CA LEU A 802 5.54 -38.31 27.38
C LEU A 802 7.05 -38.43 27.17
N THR A 803 7.78 -38.93 28.16
CA THR A 803 9.23 -39.16 28.05
C THR A 803 9.56 -40.26 27.04
N SER A 804 8.77 -41.34 26.99
CA SER A 804 8.91 -42.38 25.96
C SER A 804 8.72 -41.82 24.57
N HIS A 805 7.74 -40.94 24.37
CA HIS A 805 7.54 -40.26 23.10
C HIS A 805 8.70 -39.35 22.70
N TRP A 806 9.21 -38.54 23.62
CA TRP A 806 10.37 -37.68 23.35
C TRP A 806 11.61 -38.50 22.99
N LEU A 807 11.82 -39.65 23.63
CA LEU A 807 12.91 -40.55 23.30
C LEU A 807 12.76 -41.20 21.91
N ASP A 808 11.53 -41.40 21.45
CA ASP A 808 11.22 -41.96 20.13
C ASP A 808 11.45 -40.94 18.99
N ILE A 809 11.12 -39.67 19.24
CA ILE A 809 11.24 -38.59 18.23
C ILE A 809 12.57 -37.83 18.28
N GLN A 810 13.49 -38.19 19.17
CA GLN A 810 14.74 -37.44 19.37
C GLN A 810 15.66 -37.48 18.14
N GLU A 811 16.30 -36.34 17.87
CA GLU A 811 17.42 -36.24 16.94
C GLU A 811 18.74 -36.22 17.72
N THR A 812 19.69 -37.10 17.38
CA THR A 812 21.03 -37.09 18.00
C THR A 812 21.97 -36.20 17.21
N ARG A 813 22.57 -35.18 17.85
CA ARG A 813 23.50 -34.25 17.20
C ARG A 813 24.86 -34.20 17.91
N GLU A 814 25.93 -33.97 17.15
CA GLU A 814 27.26 -33.63 17.68
C GLU A 814 27.39 -32.09 17.76
N ARG A 815 27.86 -31.53 18.89
CA ARG A 815 27.96 -30.07 19.06
C ARG A 815 28.99 -29.49 18.08
N GLU A 816 28.54 -28.73 17.08
CA GLU A 816 29.42 -27.94 16.21
C GLU A 816 30.12 -26.81 17.00
N ALA A 817 31.40 -26.57 16.69
CA ALA A 817 32.19 -25.51 17.31
C ALA A 817 31.64 -24.14 16.90
N ASN A 818 31.29 -23.29 17.87
CA ASN A 818 30.78 -21.95 17.60
C ASN A 818 31.94 -21.01 17.23
N PRO A 819 32.04 -20.55 15.96
CA PRO A 819 33.19 -19.78 15.49
C PRO A 819 33.39 -18.45 16.24
N ARG A 820 32.30 -17.84 16.75
CA ARG A 820 32.37 -16.62 17.58
C ARG A 820 33.00 -16.91 18.94
N LYS A 821 32.71 -18.08 19.54
CA LYS A 821 33.36 -18.52 20.79
C LYS A 821 34.84 -18.84 20.58
N GLU A 822 35.18 -19.45 19.44
CA GLU A 822 36.58 -19.72 19.08
C GLU A 822 37.39 -18.44 18.95
N ALA A 823 36.89 -17.48 18.16
CA ALA A 823 37.54 -16.19 17.95
C ALA A 823 37.77 -15.44 19.28
N ALA A 824 36.75 -15.41 20.15
CA ALA A 824 36.86 -14.76 21.46
C ALA A 824 37.92 -15.43 22.36
N VAL A 825 38.03 -16.77 22.32
CA VAL A 825 39.03 -17.50 23.10
C VAL A 825 40.44 -17.25 22.57
N GLU A 826 40.64 -17.30 21.25
CA GLU A 826 41.94 -17.04 20.63
C GLU A 826 42.42 -15.61 20.88
N GLU A 827 41.55 -14.62 20.71
CA GLU A 827 41.85 -13.21 20.95
C GLU A 827 42.20 -12.96 22.42
N PHE A 828 41.43 -13.54 23.35
CA PHE A 828 41.70 -13.45 24.77
C PHE A 828 43.07 -14.04 25.11
N LEU A 829 43.36 -15.27 24.64
CA LEU A 829 44.63 -15.94 24.89
C LEU A 829 45.82 -15.16 24.32
N SER A 830 45.65 -14.50 23.16
CA SER A 830 46.67 -13.59 22.61
C SER A 830 46.97 -12.43 23.57
N LYS A 831 45.95 -11.81 24.18
CA LYS A 831 46.17 -10.75 25.19
C LYS A 831 46.82 -11.29 26.47
N VAL A 832 46.45 -12.49 26.90
CA VAL A 832 47.08 -13.14 28.07
C VAL A 832 48.55 -13.45 27.79
N ASP A 833 48.91 -13.86 26.57
CA ASP A 833 50.29 -14.13 26.20
C ASP A 833 51.16 -12.86 26.27
N VAL A 834 50.67 -11.72 25.77
CA VAL A 834 51.36 -10.42 25.90
C VAL A 834 51.63 -10.09 27.36
N MET A 835 50.64 -10.29 28.25
CA MET A 835 50.81 -10.09 29.70
C MET A 835 51.85 -11.04 30.31
N ARG A 836 52.00 -12.25 29.76
CA ARG A 836 52.99 -13.23 30.19
C ARG A 836 54.40 -12.84 29.74
N VAL A 837 54.58 -12.40 28.49
CA VAL A 837 55.90 -11.97 27.96
C VAL A 837 56.44 -10.78 28.74
N TRP A 838 55.61 -9.77 29.03
CA TRP A 838 56.01 -8.63 29.87
C TRP A 838 56.42 -9.03 31.28
N ALA A 839 55.95 -10.19 31.76
CA ALA A 839 56.31 -10.70 33.08
C ALA A 839 57.76 -11.15 33.19
N GLU A 840 58.34 -11.58 32.07
CA GLU A 840 59.65 -12.25 32.02
C GLU A 840 60.79 -11.27 31.71
N GLU A 841 60.49 -9.99 31.42
CA GLU A 841 61.49 -8.96 31.13
C GLU A 841 62.14 -8.40 32.42
N GLU A 842 63.48 -8.45 32.50
CA GLU A 842 64.22 -8.00 33.69
C GLU A 842 64.02 -6.49 33.94
N GLY A 843 63.48 -6.14 35.12
CA GLY A 843 63.28 -4.75 35.56
C GLY A 843 61.84 -4.25 35.48
N PHE A 844 60.88 -5.08 35.04
CA PHE A 844 59.48 -4.70 34.91
C PHE A 844 58.73 -4.74 36.25
N ALA A 845 58.19 -3.59 36.69
CA ALA A 845 57.45 -3.47 37.95
C ALA A 845 55.95 -3.73 37.75
N TRP A 846 55.51 -4.95 38.04
CA TRP A 846 54.11 -5.42 37.91
C TRP A 846 53.06 -4.63 38.70
N GLU A 847 53.45 -3.80 39.68
CA GLU A 847 52.48 -3.11 40.54
C GLU A 847 51.62 -2.07 39.79
N SER A 848 51.97 -1.71 38.55
CA SER A 848 51.28 -0.68 37.79
C SER A 848 50.20 -1.16 36.80
N ARG A 849 50.13 -2.45 36.38
CA ARG A 849 49.11 -2.88 35.39
C ARG A 849 48.53 -4.30 35.56
N ASN A 850 47.22 -4.33 35.85
CA ASN A 850 46.16 -5.30 35.51
C ASN A 850 46.40 -6.83 35.39
N GLY A 851 47.46 -7.45 35.92
CA GLY A 851 47.63 -8.93 35.95
C GLY A 851 48.65 -9.42 36.99
N LEU A 852 48.90 -10.72 37.08
CA LEU A 852 50.04 -11.31 37.83
C LEU A 852 50.40 -12.71 37.33
N TYR A 853 51.64 -12.93 36.91
CA TYR A 853 52.16 -14.29 36.67
C TYR A 853 52.47 -15.01 38.00
N LYS A 854 52.01 -16.24 38.17
CA LYS A 854 52.21 -17.04 39.39
C LYS A 854 52.67 -18.45 39.04
N PRO A 855 53.97 -18.76 39.24
CA PRO A 855 54.47 -20.11 39.03
C PRO A 855 53.91 -21.08 40.07
N ASN A 856 53.70 -22.34 39.67
CA ASN A 856 53.13 -23.42 40.48
C ASN A 856 51.82 -23.03 41.18
N TYR A 857 50.88 -22.42 40.44
CA TYR A 857 49.64 -21.91 41.02
C TYR A 857 48.75 -23.01 41.60
N LYS A 858 48.56 -24.10 40.86
CA LYS A 858 47.78 -25.27 41.30
C LYS A 858 48.17 -26.50 40.48
N ASP A 859 48.35 -27.63 41.16
CA ASP A 859 48.70 -28.92 40.55
C ASP A 859 49.98 -28.82 39.69
N ASP A 860 50.99 -28.09 40.19
CA ASP A 860 52.26 -27.77 39.51
C ASP A 860 52.12 -27.08 38.14
N ARG A 861 50.94 -26.50 37.86
CA ARG A 861 50.70 -25.67 36.68
C ARG A 861 50.90 -24.20 36.97
N ASP A 862 51.65 -23.53 36.12
CA ASP A 862 51.81 -22.07 36.12
C ASP A 862 50.52 -21.39 35.65
N ALA A 863 50.22 -20.21 36.20
CA ALA A 863 49.03 -19.46 35.82
C ALA A 863 49.29 -17.96 35.67
N VAL A 864 48.60 -17.35 34.71
CA VAL A 864 48.44 -15.90 34.63
C VAL A 864 47.14 -15.54 35.36
N LEU A 865 47.24 -14.71 36.40
CA LEU A 865 46.11 -14.26 37.20
C LEU A 865 45.58 -12.92 36.69
N ILE A 866 44.42 -12.94 36.05
CA ILE A 866 43.84 -11.76 35.41
C ILE A 866 42.70 -11.22 36.28
N PRO A 867 42.68 -9.94 36.68
CA PRO A 867 41.60 -9.33 37.42
C PRO A 867 40.27 -9.46 36.66
N GLY A 868 39.25 -9.96 37.34
CA GLY A 868 37.93 -10.15 36.76
C GLY A 868 37.29 -8.86 36.26
N ARG A 869 37.64 -7.69 36.83
CA ARG A 869 37.20 -6.40 36.29
C ARG A 869 37.77 -6.12 34.90
N TRP A 870 39.03 -6.48 34.67
CA TRP A 870 39.65 -6.33 33.36
C TRP A 870 39.01 -7.29 32.35
N VAL A 871 38.78 -8.55 32.73
CA VAL A 871 38.10 -9.53 31.86
C VAL A 871 36.71 -9.03 31.47
N GLN A 872 35.96 -8.45 32.40
CA GLN A 872 34.62 -7.92 32.11
C GLN A 872 34.66 -6.68 31.21
N SER A 873 35.62 -5.76 31.41
CA SER A 873 35.83 -4.64 30.49
C SER A 873 36.18 -5.16 29.10
N TRP A 874 37.17 -6.04 29.01
CA TRP A 874 37.62 -6.63 27.74
C TRP A 874 36.47 -7.32 27.00
N LEU A 875 35.61 -8.06 27.70
CA LEU A 875 34.42 -8.66 27.08
C LEU A 875 33.46 -7.62 26.54
N ASN A 876 33.22 -6.52 27.27
CA ASN A 876 32.32 -5.46 26.79
C ASN A 876 32.93 -4.68 25.62
N ASP A 877 34.23 -4.37 25.70
CA ASP A 877 34.94 -3.55 24.72
C ASP A 877 35.11 -4.28 23.37
N ASN A 878 35.04 -5.62 23.37
CA ASN A 878 35.15 -6.47 22.17
C ASN A 878 33.82 -7.17 21.82
N ASP A 879 32.69 -6.68 22.33
CA ASP A 879 31.33 -7.17 22.04
C ASP A 879 31.10 -8.67 22.32
N TYR A 880 31.65 -9.15 23.43
CA TYR A 880 31.48 -10.50 24.00
C TYR A 880 30.79 -10.48 25.38
N GLY A 881 30.19 -9.35 25.77
CA GLY A 881 29.63 -9.13 27.11
C GLY A 881 28.45 -10.05 27.48
N ASP A 882 27.78 -10.61 26.48
CA ASP A 882 26.69 -11.58 26.59
C ASP A 882 27.16 -13.03 26.88
N MET A 883 28.46 -13.31 26.75
CA MET A 883 28.99 -14.66 26.86
C MET A 883 29.30 -15.09 28.31
N SER A 884 28.95 -16.34 28.63
CA SER A 884 29.44 -17.00 29.86
C SER A 884 30.92 -17.43 29.70
N PHE A 885 31.82 -16.46 29.55
CA PHE A 885 33.21 -16.69 29.17
C PHE A 885 33.98 -17.56 30.18
N SER A 886 33.61 -17.50 31.46
CA SER A 886 34.15 -18.39 32.51
C SER A 886 33.82 -19.87 32.28
N LYS A 887 32.65 -20.16 31.72
CA LYS A 887 32.25 -21.52 31.35
C LYS A 887 33.02 -21.97 30.11
N ILE A 888 33.10 -21.11 29.09
CA ILE A 888 33.82 -21.36 27.84
C ILE A 888 35.29 -21.74 28.10
N LEU A 889 36.02 -20.94 28.89
CA LEU A 889 37.43 -21.24 29.21
C LEU A 889 37.60 -22.52 30.05
N ARG A 890 36.58 -22.92 30.83
CA ARG A 890 36.62 -24.16 31.61
C ARG A 890 36.36 -25.39 30.74
N ASP A 891 35.36 -25.30 29.88
CA ASP A 891 35.01 -26.37 28.93
C ASP A 891 36.18 -26.65 27.97
N ARG A 892 37.02 -25.64 27.70
CA ARG A 892 38.26 -25.75 26.92
C ARG A 892 39.50 -26.14 27.71
N GLY A 893 39.40 -26.36 29.02
CA GLY A 893 40.55 -26.70 29.88
C GLY A 893 41.56 -25.57 30.11
N LEU A 894 41.30 -24.36 29.59
CA LEU A 894 42.19 -23.18 29.68
C LEU A 894 42.19 -22.55 31.08
N MET A 895 41.12 -22.78 31.86
CA MET A 895 41.02 -22.28 33.22
C MET A 895 41.49 -23.35 34.23
N VAL A 896 42.55 -23.04 35.00
CA VAL A 896 43.15 -23.98 35.98
C VAL A 896 42.22 -24.27 37.18
N GLY A 897 41.19 -23.45 37.36
CA GLY A 897 40.10 -23.66 38.31
C GLY A 897 39.18 -22.43 38.39
N GLY A 898 38.12 -22.49 39.20
CA GLY A 898 37.20 -21.35 39.34
C GLY A 898 37.90 -20.06 39.81
N THR A 899 37.30 -18.92 39.48
CA THR A 899 37.80 -17.58 39.87
C THR A 899 38.00 -17.48 41.39
N LYS A 900 39.14 -16.93 41.84
CA LYS A 900 39.45 -16.77 43.28
C LYS A 900 39.73 -15.32 43.62
N ARG A 901 39.73 -14.96 44.91
CA ARG A 901 40.22 -13.64 45.35
C ARG A 901 41.72 -13.69 45.58
N GLU A 902 42.47 -12.89 44.84
CA GLU A 902 43.93 -12.78 44.92
C GLU A 902 44.33 -11.31 45.06
N ARG A 903 45.51 -11.06 45.63
CA ARG A 903 46.03 -9.69 45.75
C ARG A 903 46.85 -9.37 44.50
N ILE A 904 46.34 -8.47 43.65
CA ILE A 904 46.97 -8.00 42.41
C ILE A 904 47.14 -6.48 42.53
N ALA A 905 48.35 -5.95 42.33
CA ALA A 905 48.68 -4.53 42.52
C ALA A 905 48.22 -3.97 43.90
N GLY A 906 48.46 -4.72 44.98
CA GLY A 906 48.10 -4.32 46.35
C GLY A 906 46.60 -4.38 46.69
N ARG A 907 45.70 -4.60 45.71
CA ARG A 907 44.25 -4.69 45.90
C ARG A 907 43.77 -6.15 45.85
N GLN A 908 42.81 -6.50 46.70
CA GLN A 908 42.21 -7.83 46.69
C GLN A 908 41.12 -7.90 45.61
N ASN A 909 41.44 -8.52 44.48
CA ASN A 909 40.58 -8.61 43.31
C ASN A 909 40.13 -10.05 43.07
N ARG A 910 38.96 -10.24 42.46
CA ARG A 910 38.61 -11.53 41.85
C ARG A 910 39.56 -11.75 40.67
N ALA A 911 40.17 -12.90 40.56
CA ALA A 911 41.17 -13.25 39.56
C ALA A 911 40.77 -14.52 38.81
N TRP A 912 41.02 -14.54 37.52
CA TRP A 912 40.81 -15.65 36.61
C TRP A 912 42.18 -16.33 36.39
N PRO A 913 42.36 -17.57 36.87
CA PRO A 913 43.62 -18.29 36.70
C PRO A 913 43.65 -19.01 35.35
N VAL A 914 44.29 -18.38 34.37
CA VAL A 914 44.45 -18.93 33.02
C VAL A 914 45.74 -19.75 32.97
N ALA A 915 45.68 -20.94 32.38
CA ALA A 915 46.80 -21.86 32.27
C ALA A 915 47.89 -21.23 31.39
N ALA A 916 49.07 -20.99 31.96
CA ALA A 916 50.15 -20.37 31.22
C ALA A 916 50.65 -21.26 30.07
N SER A 917 50.62 -22.59 30.23
CA SER A 917 51.03 -23.54 29.18
C SER A 917 50.22 -23.44 27.89
N GLU A 918 49.00 -22.91 27.96
CA GLU A 918 48.07 -22.80 26.83
C GLU A 918 48.16 -21.43 26.14
N THR A 919 49.15 -20.60 26.50
CA THR A 919 49.46 -19.34 25.81
C THR A 919 50.70 -19.52 24.94
N ASP A 920 50.63 -19.09 23.68
CA ASP A 920 51.63 -19.41 22.66
C ASP A 920 52.85 -18.48 22.76
N HIS A 921 53.89 -18.95 23.45
CA HIS A 921 55.01 -18.12 23.88
C HIS A 921 56.11 -17.98 22.82
N THR A 922 56.10 -16.89 22.05
CA THR A 922 57.30 -16.49 21.29
C THR A 922 57.56 -15.00 21.44
N TYR A 923 58.79 -14.63 21.81
CA TYR A 923 59.21 -13.23 21.95
C TYR A 923 58.96 -12.42 20.66
N GLU A 924 59.09 -13.08 19.50
CA GLU A 924 58.88 -12.49 18.16
C GLU A 924 57.40 -12.17 17.84
N SER A 925 56.41 -12.85 18.42
CA SER A 925 54.98 -12.54 18.18
C SER A 925 54.50 -11.28 18.92
N SER A 926 55.18 -10.92 20.01
CA SER A 926 54.77 -9.85 20.93
C SER A 926 55.32 -8.44 20.59
N HIS A 927 56.36 -8.35 19.75
CA HIS A 927 56.96 -7.08 19.32
C HIS A 927 56.41 -6.64 17.95
N ARG A 928 55.28 -5.93 17.93
CA ARG A 928 54.96 -5.03 16.81
C ARG A 928 55.59 -3.66 17.13
N PRO A 929 56.42 -3.08 16.25
CA PRO A 929 57.00 -1.77 16.50
C PRO A 929 55.88 -0.73 16.60
N GLN A 930 55.78 -0.06 17.74
CA GLN A 930 54.91 1.10 17.93
C GLN A 930 55.44 2.25 17.06
N ASP A 931 54.65 2.68 16.07
CA ASP A 931 54.78 4.02 15.52
C ASP A 931 54.45 5.02 16.65
N ALA A 932 55.32 6.00 16.83
CA ALA A 932 55.43 6.82 18.03
C ALA A 932 54.44 8.01 18.09
N ASP A 933 53.33 7.99 17.37
CA ASP A 933 52.38 9.11 17.27
C ASP A 933 50.91 8.67 17.43
N ASP A 934 50.63 7.71 18.32
CA ASP A 934 49.25 7.36 18.68
C ASP A 934 48.87 8.00 20.04
N ASP A 935 48.36 9.23 19.96
CA ASP A 935 47.83 9.97 21.11
C ASP A 935 46.45 9.47 21.58
N ASP A 936 45.91 8.42 20.93
CA ASP A 936 44.57 7.86 21.20
C ASP A 936 44.57 6.54 22.01
N ALA A 937 45.69 6.18 22.65
CA ALA A 937 45.67 5.07 23.61
C ALA A 937 44.82 5.43 24.85
N PRO A 938 43.87 4.56 25.28
CA PRO A 938 43.07 4.78 26.49
C PRO A 938 43.94 5.12 27.71
N GLU A 939 43.52 6.11 28.50
CA GLU A 939 44.29 6.66 29.63
C GLU A 939 44.71 5.60 30.68
N ASP A 940 43.99 4.48 30.73
CA ASP A 940 44.22 3.31 31.59
C ASP A 940 45.28 2.32 31.05
N LEU A 941 45.82 2.58 29.85
CA LEU A 941 46.96 1.89 29.24
C LEU A 941 48.17 2.82 29.00
N ARG A 942 48.23 4.00 29.62
CA ARG A 942 49.45 4.81 29.84
C ARG A 942 50.12 4.56 31.19
#